data_AF-A0ABD5RB57-F1
#
_entry.id   AF-A0ABD5RB57-F1
#
_cell.length_a   1.000
_cell.length_b   1.000
_cell.length_c   1.000
_cell.angle_alpha   90.00
_cell.angle_beta   90.00
_cell.angle_gamma   90.00
#
_symmetry.space_group_name_H-M   'P 1'
#
loop_
_entity.id
_entity.type
_entity.pdbx_description
1 polymer ?
#
loop_
_entity_poly.entity_id
_entity_poly.type
_entity_poly.pdbx_seq_one_letter_code
_entity_poly.pdbx_strand_id
1 'polypeptide(L)'
;MSLLEWLASDQRVMEGALLTTFPFSPGFFERSALPALRSKRRNIRTAVLMDERQYEDSIAPDEPTETLGQTAGTALGQAYHVSPIRPPTNRTFHPKVHLLTGQNRVQVMVGSGNLTHPGLTTNQEIATQFTLPADPDGDETGSESAATRAMQARLYCDLEEYLHTLLNSEFGRTVDSATRQTIDHTLGAAAWVHDIDTTQLTSTADATRLFHSLSQPILEQAIAAIEDRGEQLQSVDIIAPFYGTSMRVPEYFMSKEIETTLWLQRDRSQLDSDAFATWLQRDGTAALEYDSHRYVHGKLLVFRTEKATYCLSGSPNASQAALLSSAKNGGNIETALFRRKPRLDGFAYLLEANPFEKAIPTTAEDFEPADLNGLFESREPTPTEKAGPVVSLSNVSYHRYGSFDGGTVKLRGDVSPELKSALESGEGTLQIGARQDAPTDTYGLSPIDLEWNQTEGIESQSSDQRLAFEYSSRHVEQEANGPFRLGGVARLVIDGTTSNPRWLQVYTPDSNTATAEELTESGTTAVPEQVFGLYLSEGEDQETIRDSMSALLQALNNRSDADTPAEPSGLREESDSGPRGGLRLTAWNTGSSHDPNDLLVTYLENWQEELRTYVRQTSQSEPCATAVSHRLRAINSVSLQLLILDSAVPDPTVPTQDVVNCLHDVYTDRSEGRVQSLLEQYLYNLKLGKSPSEVPEEIFKEIQSNLLPNLLFAAIVMDAHLADDVDQYHKQYGWAFEQLINECCPVGYPSARLFSSEDLTRLTTQITDATTSLIETIENSARLRRHANSRYLSESRLREAVVEILARSILYAGPEAIREVRDAGESTNTIEHIFDNRAEFLPPGKRRAVESVL
;
A
#
# COMPACT_ATOMS: atom_id res chain seq x y z
N MET A 1 26.89 -10.07 26.49
CA MET A 1 26.12 -10.55 25.34
C MET A 1 25.92 -9.39 24.37
N SER A 2 26.15 -9.60 23.08
CA SER A 2 25.86 -8.59 22.05
C SER A 2 24.39 -8.68 21.60
N LEU A 3 23.85 -7.63 20.97
CA LEU A 3 22.48 -7.68 20.42
C LEU A 3 22.40 -8.66 19.24
N LEU A 4 23.50 -8.85 18.50
CA LEU A 4 23.60 -9.88 17.47
C LEU A 4 23.53 -11.31 18.04
N GLU A 5 24.18 -11.56 19.19
CA GLU A 5 24.07 -12.85 19.88
C GLU A 5 22.62 -13.12 20.34
N TRP A 6 21.88 -12.08 20.75
CA TRP A 6 20.46 -12.23 21.05
C TRP A 6 19.64 -12.62 19.81
N LEU A 7 19.84 -11.94 18.67
CA LEU A 7 19.17 -12.30 17.41
C LEU A 7 19.47 -13.75 16.99
N ALA A 8 20.70 -14.22 17.23
CA ALA A 8 21.14 -15.57 16.93
C ALA A 8 20.73 -16.61 18.00
N SER A 9 20.29 -16.16 19.17
CA SER A 9 19.86 -17.04 20.26
C SER A 9 18.51 -17.69 19.94
N ASP A 10 18.24 -18.86 20.52
CA ASP A 10 16.98 -19.59 20.39
C ASP A 10 16.53 -19.81 18.93
N GLN A 11 16.96 -20.93 18.34
CA GLN A 11 16.72 -21.28 16.92
C GLN A 11 15.33 -21.88 16.66
N ARG A 12 14.40 -21.77 17.62
CA ARG A 12 13.00 -22.20 17.40
C ARG A 12 12.36 -21.36 16.29
N VAL A 13 11.44 -21.98 15.56
CA VAL A 13 10.82 -21.40 14.36
C VAL A 13 10.10 -20.08 14.69
N MET A 14 10.35 -19.08 13.84
CA MET A 14 9.67 -17.79 13.79
C MET A 14 9.14 -17.57 12.37
N GLU A 15 7.96 -16.98 12.24
CA GLU A 15 7.33 -16.71 10.95
C GLU A 15 7.79 -15.36 10.36
N GLY A 16 7.93 -14.34 11.21
CA GLY A 16 8.26 -12.98 10.80
C GLY A 16 9.20 -12.25 11.75
N ALA A 17 9.81 -11.19 11.23
CA ALA A 17 10.66 -10.25 11.95
C ALA A 17 10.37 -8.81 11.50
N LEU A 18 10.11 -7.93 12.47
CA LEU A 18 9.93 -6.50 12.28
C LEU A 18 10.97 -5.74 13.10
N LEU A 19 11.77 -4.92 12.43
CA LEU A 19 12.88 -4.20 13.04
C LEU A 19 12.77 -2.71 12.74
N THR A 20 13.01 -1.85 13.73
CA THR A 20 13.10 -0.40 13.55
C THR A 20 14.50 0.11 13.85
N THR A 21 14.95 1.14 13.13
CA THR A 21 16.29 1.73 13.30
C THR A 21 16.35 3.18 12.82
N PHE A 22 17.40 3.92 13.19
CA PHE A 22 17.70 5.23 12.60
C PHE A 22 18.57 5.06 11.34
N PRO A 23 19.91 4.84 11.45
CA PRO A 23 20.70 4.38 10.32
C PRO A 23 20.54 2.86 10.13
N PHE A 24 20.76 2.41 8.91
CA PHE A 24 20.75 1.00 8.53
C PHE A 24 22.00 0.70 7.71
N SER A 25 22.65 -0.44 7.95
CA SER A 25 23.81 -0.89 7.16
C SER A 25 23.48 -2.17 6.40
N PRO A 26 22.95 -2.08 5.15
CA PRO A 26 22.50 -3.24 4.38
C PRO A 26 23.54 -4.37 4.28
N GLY A 27 24.78 -4.04 3.92
CA GLY A 27 25.84 -5.04 3.76
C GLY A 27 26.18 -5.78 5.06
N PHE A 28 26.17 -5.10 6.21
CA PHE A 28 26.36 -5.74 7.51
C PHE A 28 25.15 -6.60 7.90
N PHE A 29 23.94 -6.07 7.67
CA PHE A 29 22.69 -6.77 7.93
C PHE A 29 22.64 -8.12 7.19
N GLU A 30 22.90 -8.12 5.87
CA GLU A 30 22.88 -9.34 5.06
C GLU A 30 23.96 -10.35 5.45
N ARG A 31 25.14 -9.91 5.90
CA ARG A 31 26.24 -10.80 6.30
C ARG A 31 26.10 -11.36 7.71
N SER A 32 25.35 -10.69 8.59
CA SER A 32 25.38 -10.98 10.03
C SER A 32 23.98 -11.17 10.63
N ALA A 33 23.11 -10.17 10.53
CA ALA A 33 21.79 -10.19 11.17
C ALA A 33 20.78 -11.08 10.40
N LEU A 34 20.72 -10.97 9.07
CA LEU A 34 19.82 -11.78 8.24
C LEU A 34 20.12 -13.29 8.35
N PRO A 35 21.38 -13.77 8.36
CA PRO A 35 21.68 -15.17 8.65
C PRO A 35 21.21 -15.63 10.02
N ALA A 36 21.30 -14.78 11.05
CA ALA A 36 20.78 -15.08 12.39
C ALA A 36 19.25 -15.28 12.36
N LEU A 37 18.52 -14.40 11.66
CA LEU A 37 17.08 -14.56 11.45
C LEU A 37 16.76 -15.84 10.64
N ARG A 38 17.50 -16.09 9.56
CA ARG A 38 17.32 -17.27 8.69
C ARG A 38 17.62 -18.60 9.37
N SER A 39 18.39 -18.60 10.46
CA SER A 39 18.59 -19.79 11.27
C SER A 39 17.32 -20.27 11.97
N LYS A 40 16.34 -19.38 12.17
CA LYS A 40 15.02 -19.69 12.75
C LYS A 40 14.04 -20.18 11.69
N ARG A 41 14.07 -19.58 10.49
CA ARG A 41 13.31 -20.01 9.31
C ARG A 41 13.99 -19.49 8.05
N ARG A 42 14.29 -20.37 7.08
CA ARG A 42 15.05 -20.02 5.87
C ARG A 42 14.47 -18.82 5.10
N ASN A 43 13.15 -18.75 5.03
CA ASN A 43 12.38 -17.70 4.35
C ASN A 43 11.61 -16.83 5.36
N ILE A 44 12.22 -16.52 6.51
CA ILE A 44 11.61 -15.63 7.51
C ILE A 44 11.28 -14.28 6.86
N ARG A 45 10.01 -13.87 6.97
CA ARG A 45 9.57 -12.60 6.40
C ARG A 45 10.10 -11.47 7.26
N THR A 46 10.85 -10.54 6.67
CA THR A 46 11.57 -9.52 7.43
C THR A 46 11.24 -8.14 6.90
N ALA A 47 10.73 -7.27 7.76
CA ALA A 47 10.51 -5.84 7.47
C ALA A 47 11.43 -4.97 8.35
N VAL A 48 12.03 -3.96 7.74
CA VAL A 48 12.82 -2.94 8.42
C VAL A 48 12.20 -1.58 8.17
N LEU A 49 11.85 -0.86 9.23
CA LEU A 49 11.44 0.54 9.17
C LEU A 49 12.62 1.41 9.59
N MET A 50 12.95 2.42 8.80
CA MET A 50 14.06 3.32 9.09
C MET A 50 13.75 4.78 8.77
N ASP A 51 14.60 5.70 9.19
CA ASP A 51 14.45 7.12 8.89
C ASP A 51 14.59 7.41 7.39
N GLU A 52 13.74 8.28 6.84
CA GLU A 52 13.73 8.61 5.41
C GLU A 52 15.05 9.19 4.90
N ARG A 53 15.69 10.07 5.67
CA ARG A 53 16.95 10.67 5.23
C ARG A 53 18.06 9.62 5.23
N GLN A 54 18.13 8.83 6.29
CA GLN A 54 19.08 7.72 6.39
C GLN A 54 18.84 6.65 5.31
N TYR A 55 17.58 6.44 4.91
CA TYR A 55 17.21 5.54 3.84
C TYR A 55 17.76 6.02 2.49
N GLU A 56 17.60 7.31 2.19
CA GLU A 56 18.10 7.92 0.95
C GLU A 56 19.64 7.92 0.92
N ASP A 57 20.29 8.28 2.02
CA ASP A 57 21.75 8.22 2.18
C ASP A 57 22.29 6.79 1.98
N SER A 58 21.50 5.77 2.32
CA SER A 58 21.88 4.36 2.10
C SER A 58 21.87 3.93 0.62
N ILE A 59 21.19 4.68 -0.26
CA ILE A 59 21.08 4.40 -1.69
C ILE A 59 22.15 5.15 -2.49
N ALA A 60 22.41 6.41 -2.15
CA ALA A 60 23.28 7.32 -2.88
C ALA A 60 24.16 8.12 -1.90
N PRO A 61 25.23 7.53 -1.35
CA PRO A 61 26.05 8.20 -0.35
C PRO A 61 26.84 9.35 -0.99
N ASP A 62 26.74 10.56 -0.43
CA ASP A 62 27.43 11.76 -0.92
C ASP A 62 28.97 11.65 -0.87
N GLU A 63 29.50 10.78 0.00
CA GLU A 63 30.89 10.33 -0.04
C GLU A 63 30.97 8.81 -0.14
N PRO A 64 31.82 8.24 -1.02
CA PRO A 64 32.10 6.82 -1.05
C PRO A 64 32.89 6.42 0.21
N THR A 65 32.20 6.30 1.34
CA THR A 65 32.77 5.69 2.53
C THR A 65 32.95 4.19 2.27
N GLU A 66 34.14 3.68 2.58
CA GLU A 66 34.52 2.26 2.41
C GLU A 66 33.53 1.28 3.07
N THR A 67 32.66 1.76 3.96
CA THR A 67 31.65 0.99 4.71
C THR A 67 30.30 0.81 4.03
N LEU A 68 29.90 1.69 3.10
CA LEU A 68 28.59 1.64 2.43
C LEU A 68 28.70 1.36 0.92
N GLY A 69 29.83 1.72 0.30
CA GLY A 69 29.95 1.83 -1.17
C GLY A 69 30.24 0.56 -1.99
N GLN A 70 30.45 -0.63 -1.42
CA GLN A 70 30.89 -1.79 -2.24
C GLN A 70 29.96 -3.00 -2.28
N THR A 71 29.04 -3.15 -1.34
CA THR A 71 28.01 -4.21 -1.36
C THR A 71 26.68 -3.66 -0.87
N ALA A 72 26.00 -2.84 -1.69
CA ALA A 72 24.55 -2.70 -1.56
C ALA A 72 23.95 -4.11 -1.53
N GLY A 73 23.11 -4.38 -0.53
CA GLY A 73 22.61 -5.71 -0.26
C GLY A 73 21.93 -6.32 -1.49
N THR A 74 22.40 -7.48 -1.94
CA THR A 74 21.87 -8.13 -3.16
C THR A 74 20.46 -8.70 -2.97
N ALA A 75 20.00 -8.75 -1.71
CA ALA A 75 18.73 -9.34 -1.32
C ALA A 75 17.74 -8.29 -0.77
N LEU A 76 18.13 -7.02 -0.71
CA LEU A 76 17.28 -5.92 -0.26
C LEU A 76 16.10 -5.72 -1.22
N GLY A 77 14.90 -5.61 -0.67
CA GLY A 77 13.68 -5.48 -1.46
C GLY A 77 13.25 -6.79 -2.11
N GLN A 78 13.84 -7.92 -1.72
CA GLN A 78 13.41 -9.25 -2.19
C GLN A 78 13.33 -10.24 -1.02
N ALA A 79 14.44 -10.44 -0.32
CA ALA A 79 14.50 -11.36 0.81
C ALA A 79 14.07 -10.72 2.13
N TYR A 80 14.14 -9.39 2.19
CA TYR A 80 13.65 -8.58 3.29
C TYR A 80 13.26 -7.21 2.73
N HIS A 81 12.25 -6.60 3.32
CA HIS A 81 11.72 -5.33 2.88
C HIS A 81 12.21 -4.20 3.78
N VAL A 82 12.48 -3.04 3.18
CA VAL A 82 12.95 -1.85 3.90
C VAL A 82 12.13 -0.66 3.44
N SER A 83 11.39 -0.03 4.34
CA SER A 83 10.67 1.22 4.05
C SER A 83 11.17 2.37 4.92
N PRO A 84 11.21 3.59 4.35
CA PRO A 84 11.41 4.78 5.14
C PRO A 84 10.13 5.14 5.92
N ILE A 85 10.31 5.77 7.08
CA ILE A 85 9.32 6.54 7.81
C ILE A 85 9.71 8.01 7.66
N ARG A 86 8.74 8.85 7.29
CA ARG A 86 8.93 10.29 7.13
C ARG A 86 8.54 11.00 8.42
N PRO A 87 9.49 11.38 9.30
CA PRO A 87 9.19 12.22 10.47
C PRO A 87 8.84 13.66 10.05
N PRO A 88 8.39 14.51 10.99
CA PRO A 88 8.25 15.95 10.75
C PRO A 88 9.54 16.58 10.22
N THR A 89 9.43 17.72 9.53
CA THR A 89 10.56 18.46 8.97
C THR A 89 11.65 18.70 10.02
N ASN A 90 12.90 18.35 9.68
CA ASN A 90 14.08 18.47 10.54
C ASN A 90 14.00 17.65 11.85
N ARG A 91 13.27 16.53 11.83
CA ARG A 91 13.24 15.54 12.91
C ARG A 91 13.59 14.16 12.39
N THR A 92 13.72 13.20 13.30
CA THR A 92 14.18 11.85 12.98
C THR A 92 13.20 10.77 13.42
N PHE A 93 13.14 9.69 12.66
CA PHE A 93 12.60 8.41 13.11
C PHE A 93 13.71 7.62 13.80
N HIS A 94 13.60 7.46 15.11
CA HIS A 94 14.68 6.94 15.93
C HIS A 94 14.32 5.78 16.89
N PRO A 95 13.18 5.07 16.80
CA PRO A 95 12.97 3.88 17.63
C PRO A 95 13.94 2.74 17.26
N LYS A 96 14.23 1.86 18.23
CA LYS A 96 14.99 0.60 18.03
C LYS A 96 14.27 -0.56 18.69
N VAL A 97 13.27 -1.05 18.00
CA VAL A 97 12.41 -2.16 18.38
C VAL A 97 12.72 -3.33 17.46
N HIS A 98 12.90 -4.52 18.01
CA HIS A 98 13.04 -5.76 17.26
C HIS A 98 11.99 -6.75 17.76
N LEU A 99 11.07 -7.11 16.88
CA LEU A 99 9.96 -8.00 17.14
C LEU A 99 10.08 -9.21 16.22
N LEU A 100 10.19 -10.40 16.80
CA LEU A 100 10.13 -11.66 16.06
C LEU A 100 8.91 -12.43 16.54
N THR A 101 8.07 -12.88 15.62
CA THR A 101 6.78 -13.50 15.91
C THR A 101 6.68 -14.87 15.28
N GLY A 102 5.90 -15.73 15.93
CA GLY A 102 5.54 -17.04 15.42
C GLY A 102 4.34 -17.60 16.17
N GLN A 103 3.73 -18.63 15.60
CA GLN A 103 2.49 -19.23 16.13
C GLN A 103 2.63 -19.79 17.55
N ASN A 104 3.86 -20.11 17.98
CA ASN A 104 4.13 -20.71 19.29
C ASN A 104 4.90 -19.79 20.25
N ARG A 105 5.34 -18.60 19.80
CA ARG A 105 6.21 -17.72 20.60
C ARG A 105 6.41 -16.34 19.96
N VAL A 106 6.70 -15.35 20.81
CA VAL A 106 7.15 -14.02 20.43
C VAL A 106 8.47 -13.71 21.14
N GLN A 107 9.40 -13.07 20.44
CA GLN A 107 10.62 -12.49 20.98
C GLN A 107 10.60 -10.98 20.75
N VAL A 108 10.83 -10.21 21.81
CA VAL A 108 10.82 -8.75 21.76
C VAL A 108 12.12 -8.21 22.32
N MET A 109 12.66 -7.19 21.68
CA MET A 109 13.71 -6.34 22.21
C MET A 109 13.39 -4.87 21.95
N VAL A 110 13.49 -4.04 22.99
CA VAL A 110 13.42 -2.57 22.88
C VAL A 110 14.70 -2.00 23.49
N GLY A 111 15.42 -1.17 22.74
CA GLY A 111 16.73 -0.69 23.20
C GLY A 111 17.22 0.57 22.50
N SER A 112 18.54 0.76 22.57
CA SER A 112 19.23 1.93 22.02
C SER A 112 20.05 1.65 20.74
N GLY A 113 20.30 0.37 20.43
CA GLY A 113 21.22 -0.04 19.37
C GLY A 113 20.61 -0.03 17.97
N ASN A 114 21.26 0.69 17.05
CA ASN A 114 20.87 0.71 15.63
C ASN A 114 21.29 -0.59 14.91
N LEU A 115 20.63 -0.89 13.78
CA LEU A 115 20.97 -2.00 12.88
C LEU A 115 22.23 -1.72 12.04
N THR A 116 23.33 -1.43 12.72
CA THR A 116 24.65 -1.17 12.16
C THR A 116 25.69 -2.06 12.84
N HIS A 117 26.89 -2.17 12.26
CA HIS A 117 27.96 -2.94 12.90
C HIS A 117 28.25 -2.45 14.33
N PRO A 118 28.46 -1.15 14.59
CA PRO A 118 28.68 -0.68 15.96
C PRO A 118 27.49 -0.92 16.90
N GLY A 119 26.26 -0.68 16.43
CA GLY A 119 25.07 -0.82 17.27
C GLY A 119 24.79 -2.25 17.72
N LEU A 120 25.06 -3.26 16.88
CA LEU A 120 24.80 -4.66 17.26
C LEU A 120 25.97 -5.37 17.93
N THR A 121 27.19 -4.81 17.88
CA THR A 121 28.41 -5.53 18.32
C THR A 121 29.31 -4.75 19.29
N THR A 122 29.73 -3.52 18.96
CA THR A 122 30.82 -2.83 19.69
C THR A 122 30.35 -1.76 20.67
N ASN A 123 29.23 -1.07 20.42
CA ASN A 123 28.71 -0.05 21.35
C ASN A 123 28.22 -0.69 22.66
N GLN A 124 28.34 0.02 23.77
CA GLN A 124 27.61 -0.33 24.99
C GLN A 124 26.19 0.24 24.88
N GLU A 125 25.26 -0.65 24.52
CA GLU A 125 23.84 -0.35 24.36
C GLU A 125 23.05 -0.82 25.59
N ILE A 126 21.88 -0.24 25.82
CA ILE A 126 20.89 -0.73 26.78
C ILE A 126 19.70 -1.33 26.03
N ALA A 127 19.25 -2.50 26.45
CA ALA A 127 18.10 -3.17 25.89
C ALA A 127 17.32 -3.92 26.97
N THR A 128 16.00 -3.99 26.81
CA THR A 128 15.15 -4.93 27.52
C THR A 128 14.65 -5.95 26.51
N GLN A 129 14.75 -7.22 26.86
CA GLN A 129 14.34 -8.33 26.01
C GLN A 129 13.45 -9.31 26.78
N PHE A 130 12.53 -9.95 26.09
CA PHE A 130 11.78 -11.08 26.64
C PHE A 130 11.38 -12.06 25.54
N THR A 131 11.02 -13.28 25.96
CA THR A 131 10.42 -14.30 25.11
C THR A 131 9.13 -14.75 25.76
N LEU A 132 8.05 -14.72 25.01
CA LEU A 132 6.72 -15.11 25.44
C LEU A 132 6.33 -16.38 24.65
N PRO A 133 6.21 -17.56 25.27
CA PRO A 133 5.70 -18.76 24.61
C PRO A 133 4.16 -18.80 24.61
N ALA A 134 3.57 -19.45 23.59
CA ALA A 134 2.13 -19.69 23.49
C ALA A 134 1.66 -20.59 24.63
N ASP A 135 2.22 -21.80 24.71
CA ASP A 135 2.03 -22.71 25.82
C ASP A 135 3.18 -22.59 26.82
N PRO A 136 2.92 -22.31 28.11
CA PRO A 136 3.93 -22.41 29.14
C PRO A 136 4.34 -23.89 29.29
N ASP A 137 5.64 -24.17 29.31
CA ASP A 137 6.14 -25.53 29.60
C ASP A 137 5.57 -25.99 30.96
N GLY A 138 5.11 -27.24 31.03
CA GLY A 138 4.18 -27.77 32.06
C GLY A 138 4.61 -27.72 33.54
N ASP A 139 5.76 -27.12 33.87
CA ASP A 139 6.26 -26.92 35.23
C ASP A 139 6.19 -25.43 35.70
N GLU A 140 5.78 -24.48 34.87
CA GLU A 140 5.79 -23.03 35.19
C GLU A 140 4.44 -22.45 35.70
N THR A 141 3.61 -23.25 36.39
CA THR A 141 2.27 -22.83 36.87
C THR A 141 2.27 -22.01 38.18
N GLY A 142 3.33 -21.25 38.46
CA GLY A 142 3.40 -20.35 39.62
C GLY A 142 2.69 -19.00 39.38
N SER A 143 2.15 -18.38 40.43
CA SER A 143 1.48 -17.06 40.33
C SER A 143 2.41 -15.94 39.80
N GLU A 144 3.71 -15.99 40.10
CA GLU A 144 4.71 -15.05 39.58
C GLU A 144 5.01 -15.26 38.09
N SER A 145 4.91 -16.50 37.60
CA SER A 145 5.03 -16.81 36.17
C SER A 145 3.83 -16.25 35.38
N ALA A 146 2.61 -16.40 35.89
CA ALA A 146 1.41 -15.85 35.26
C ALA A 146 1.43 -14.31 35.15
N ALA A 147 1.84 -13.60 36.21
CA ALA A 147 1.94 -12.15 36.20
C ALA A 147 3.02 -11.64 35.23
N THR A 148 4.16 -12.34 35.16
CA THR A 148 5.24 -12.03 34.21
C THR A 148 4.76 -12.23 32.78
N ARG A 149 4.05 -13.35 32.50
CA ARG A 149 3.46 -13.65 31.20
C ARG A 149 2.46 -12.60 30.77
N ALA A 150 1.55 -12.19 31.67
CA ALA A 150 0.59 -11.12 31.41
C ALA A 150 1.30 -9.79 31.12
N MET A 151 2.33 -9.42 31.88
CA MET A 151 3.10 -8.20 31.64
C MET A 151 3.78 -8.21 30.27
N GLN A 152 4.38 -9.34 29.87
CA GLN A 152 5.01 -9.50 28.55
C GLN A 152 3.99 -9.41 27.42
N ALA A 153 2.82 -10.05 27.57
CA ALA A 153 1.72 -9.95 26.62
C ALA A 153 1.24 -8.50 26.48
N ARG A 154 1.08 -7.78 27.59
CA ARG A 154 0.70 -6.36 27.57
C ARG A 154 1.72 -5.48 26.84
N LEU A 155 3.02 -5.72 27.04
CA LEU A 155 4.07 -4.98 26.33
C LEU A 155 4.10 -5.28 24.84
N TYR A 156 3.80 -6.51 24.43
CA TYR A 156 3.60 -6.84 23.02
C TYR A 156 2.42 -6.05 22.45
N CYS A 157 1.27 -6.04 23.13
CA CYS A 157 0.10 -5.28 22.67
C CYS A 157 0.39 -3.77 22.57
N ASP A 158 1.10 -3.19 23.54
CA ASP A 158 1.49 -1.77 23.48
C ASP A 158 2.41 -1.48 22.27
N LEU A 159 3.32 -2.41 21.93
CA LEU A 159 4.20 -2.29 20.76
C LEU A 159 3.42 -2.39 19.45
N GLU A 160 2.49 -3.33 19.37
CA GLU A 160 1.60 -3.50 18.24
C GLU A 160 0.70 -2.28 18.03
N GLU A 161 0.12 -1.72 19.11
CA GLU A 161 -0.65 -0.48 19.07
C GLU A 161 0.19 0.70 18.58
N TYR A 162 1.44 0.82 19.06
CA TYR A 162 2.39 1.82 18.58
C TYR A 162 2.66 1.67 17.07
N LEU A 163 2.90 0.45 16.59
CA LEU A 163 3.18 0.16 15.19
C LEU A 163 1.97 0.46 14.30
N HIS A 164 0.77 0.02 14.68
CA HIS A 164 -0.46 0.36 13.96
C HIS A 164 -0.69 1.87 13.93
N THR A 165 -0.49 2.56 15.05
CA THR A 165 -0.64 4.02 15.12
C THR A 165 0.38 4.72 14.22
N LEU A 166 1.64 4.28 14.20
CA LEU A 166 2.68 4.80 13.33
C LEU A 166 2.30 4.61 11.84
N LEU A 167 1.95 3.39 11.44
CA LEU A 167 1.66 3.03 10.05
C LEU A 167 0.39 3.70 9.51
N ASN A 168 -0.59 3.99 10.37
CA ASN A 168 -1.82 4.69 9.99
C ASN A 168 -1.72 6.21 10.16
N SER A 169 -0.58 6.73 10.62
CA SER A 169 -0.33 8.18 10.70
C SER A 169 0.24 8.74 9.38
N GLU A 170 0.31 10.07 9.30
CA GLU A 170 0.99 10.76 8.19
C GLU A 170 2.46 10.35 8.02
N PHE A 171 3.13 9.92 9.10
CA PHE A 171 4.53 9.51 9.08
C PHE A 171 4.76 8.17 8.37
N GLY A 172 3.72 7.31 8.34
CA GLY A 172 3.75 5.96 7.75
C GLY A 172 3.34 5.89 6.28
N ARG A 173 3.04 7.03 5.62
CA ARG A 173 2.59 7.08 4.22
C ARG A 173 3.63 6.56 3.22
N THR A 174 4.90 6.61 3.59
CA THR A 174 6.04 6.14 2.79
C THR A 174 6.28 4.63 2.86
N VAL A 175 5.54 3.91 3.71
CA VAL A 175 5.61 2.45 3.80
C VAL A 175 4.79 1.83 2.65
N ASP A 176 5.47 1.13 1.76
CA ASP A 176 4.87 0.44 0.61
C ASP A 176 4.03 -0.77 1.03
N SER A 177 3.16 -1.21 0.13
CA SER A 177 2.26 -2.36 0.33
C SER A 177 2.98 -3.68 0.59
N ALA A 178 4.15 -3.93 -0.02
CA ALA A 178 4.87 -5.19 0.17
C ALA A 178 5.45 -5.27 1.60
N THR A 179 5.98 -4.15 2.09
CA THR A 179 6.43 -4.02 3.47
C THR A 179 5.26 -4.08 4.45
N ARG A 180 4.13 -3.40 4.17
CA ARG A 180 2.91 -3.50 4.99
C ARG A 180 2.43 -4.96 5.12
N GLN A 181 2.33 -5.68 4.01
CA GLN A 181 1.94 -7.09 4.03
C GLN A 181 2.91 -7.97 4.83
N THR A 182 4.21 -7.66 4.78
CA THR A 182 5.22 -8.32 5.60
C THR A 182 5.02 -8.04 7.09
N ILE A 183 4.68 -6.80 7.44
CA ILE A 183 4.37 -6.39 8.81
C ILE A 183 3.09 -7.08 9.29
N ASP A 184 2.00 -7.03 8.51
CA ASP A 184 0.71 -7.60 8.87
C ASP A 184 0.82 -9.12 9.07
N HIS A 185 1.58 -9.81 8.22
CA HIS A 185 1.86 -11.23 8.43
C HIS A 185 2.68 -11.49 9.70
N THR A 186 3.68 -10.64 9.97
CA THR A 186 4.49 -10.74 11.19
C THR A 186 3.60 -10.57 12.42
N LEU A 187 2.75 -9.55 12.48
CA LEU A 187 1.84 -9.33 13.61
C LEU A 187 0.79 -10.45 13.71
N GLY A 188 0.20 -10.88 12.59
CA GLY A 188 -0.79 -11.95 12.54
C GLY A 188 -0.29 -13.30 13.08
N ALA A 189 1.01 -13.60 12.93
CA ALA A 189 1.61 -14.81 13.48
C ALA A 189 1.60 -14.85 15.03
N ALA A 190 1.39 -13.71 15.68
CA ALA A 190 1.33 -13.56 17.13
C ALA A 190 -0.09 -13.24 17.66
N ALA A 191 -1.14 -13.43 16.85
CA ALA A 191 -2.52 -13.14 17.25
C ALA A 191 -2.96 -13.83 18.57
N TRP A 192 -2.41 -15.01 18.87
CA TRP A 192 -2.64 -15.74 20.12
C TRP A 192 -2.23 -14.98 21.40
N VAL A 193 -1.39 -13.95 21.29
CA VAL A 193 -0.98 -13.12 22.44
C VAL A 193 -2.18 -12.35 23.01
N HIS A 194 -3.19 -12.03 22.18
CA HIS A 194 -4.41 -11.34 22.62
C HIS A 194 -5.32 -12.20 23.50
N ASP A 195 -5.20 -13.53 23.45
CA ASP A 195 -5.98 -14.45 24.28
C ASP A 195 -5.47 -14.50 25.73
N ILE A 196 -4.35 -13.84 26.01
CA ILE A 196 -3.75 -13.77 27.35
C ILE A 196 -4.45 -12.69 28.17
N ASP A 197 -5.06 -13.08 29.29
CA ASP A 197 -5.68 -12.12 30.20
C ASP A 197 -4.62 -11.19 30.84
N THR A 198 -4.70 -9.91 30.48
CA THR A 198 -3.84 -8.83 31.01
C THR A 198 -4.59 -7.89 31.97
N THR A 199 -5.89 -8.12 32.22
CA THR A 199 -6.75 -7.19 32.97
C THR A 199 -6.38 -7.05 34.45
N GLN A 200 -5.73 -8.07 35.02
CA GLN A 200 -5.33 -8.10 36.43
C GLN A 200 -4.00 -7.36 36.73
N LEU A 201 -3.31 -6.82 35.73
CA LEU A 201 -2.02 -6.11 35.91
C LEU A 201 -2.13 -4.76 36.65
N THR A 202 -3.35 -4.29 36.90
CA THR A 202 -3.62 -2.99 37.53
C THR A 202 -3.08 -2.86 38.96
N SER A 203 -2.67 -3.96 39.61
CA SER A 203 -2.21 -3.97 41.01
C SER A 203 -0.75 -4.39 41.23
N THR A 204 0.07 -4.60 40.18
CA THR A 204 1.46 -5.05 40.40
C THR A 204 2.36 -3.91 40.92
N ALA A 205 3.12 -4.18 41.98
CA ALA A 205 4.08 -3.23 42.54
C ALA A 205 5.23 -2.92 41.57
N ASP A 206 5.58 -3.90 40.71
CA ASP A 206 6.45 -3.73 39.55
C ASP A 206 5.59 -3.49 38.31
N ALA A 207 5.85 -2.40 37.60
CA ALA A 207 5.13 -2.07 36.36
C ALA A 207 6.13 -1.73 35.27
N THR A 208 5.92 -2.29 34.08
CA THR A 208 6.65 -1.95 32.85
C THR A 208 5.65 -1.43 31.83
N ARG A 209 5.96 -0.30 31.19
CA ARG A 209 5.13 0.33 30.16
C ARG A 209 6.00 0.72 28.97
N LEU A 210 5.44 0.64 27.77
CA LEU A 210 6.02 1.26 26.59
C LEU A 210 5.53 2.70 26.49
N PHE A 211 6.45 3.64 26.26
CA PHE A 211 6.16 5.02 25.88
C PHE A 211 6.73 5.31 24.50
N HIS A 212 6.01 6.12 23.73
CA HIS A 212 6.45 6.59 22.42
C HIS A 212 6.07 8.05 22.20
N SER A 213 6.77 8.75 21.32
CA SER A 213 6.61 10.21 21.14
C SER A 213 5.67 10.63 20.00
N LEU A 214 4.86 9.73 19.42
CA LEU A 214 3.98 10.07 18.27
C LEU A 214 3.07 11.28 18.56
N SER A 215 2.28 11.23 19.63
CA SER A 215 1.29 12.26 19.99
C SER A 215 1.66 13.04 21.24
N GLN A 216 2.29 12.39 22.23
CA GLN A 216 2.65 12.97 23.52
C GLN A 216 4.16 12.84 23.79
N PRO A 217 4.85 13.82 24.39
CA PRO A 217 6.25 13.70 24.78
C PRO A 217 6.50 12.51 25.73
N ILE A 218 7.64 11.83 25.59
CA ILE A 218 7.98 10.67 26.43
C ILE A 218 8.18 11.07 27.89
N LEU A 219 8.84 12.21 28.16
CA LEU A 219 9.10 12.63 29.54
C LEU A 219 7.79 13.00 30.25
N GLU A 220 6.85 13.63 29.54
CA GLU A 220 5.53 13.95 30.09
C GLU A 220 4.78 12.68 30.52
N GLN A 221 4.78 11.64 29.67
CA GLN A 221 4.20 10.33 30.01
C GLN A 221 4.85 9.72 31.26
N ALA A 222 6.17 9.82 31.38
CA ALA A 222 6.91 9.29 32.54
C ALA A 222 6.57 10.03 33.84
N ILE A 223 6.52 11.35 33.82
CA ILE A 223 6.15 12.16 34.99
C ILE A 223 4.70 11.89 35.38
N ALA A 224 3.76 11.91 34.43
CA ALA A 224 2.37 11.60 34.68
C ALA A 224 2.20 10.20 35.31
N ALA A 225 2.94 9.19 34.83
CA ALA A 225 2.89 7.84 35.38
C ALA A 225 3.41 7.72 36.84
N ILE A 226 4.29 8.63 37.27
CA ILE A 226 4.75 8.75 38.66
C ILE A 226 3.67 9.46 39.50
N GLU A 227 3.15 10.58 38.99
CA GLU A 227 2.15 11.41 39.66
C GLU A 227 0.81 10.69 39.84
N ASP A 228 0.37 9.90 38.86
CA ASP A 228 -0.84 9.06 38.92
C ASP A 228 -0.81 8.05 40.10
N ARG A 229 0.37 7.75 40.63
CA ARG A 229 0.57 6.89 41.80
C ARG A 229 0.61 7.67 43.12
N GLY A 230 0.48 8.99 43.07
CA GLY A 230 0.63 9.88 44.22
C GLY A 230 2.06 9.91 44.76
N GLU A 231 3.05 9.74 43.88
CA GLU A 231 4.46 9.84 44.22
C GLU A 231 5.06 11.16 43.71
N GLN A 232 6.04 11.70 44.44
CA GLN A 232 6.75 12.92 44.06
C GLN A 232 8.19 12.57 43.69
N LEU A 233 8.63 13.13 42.56
CA LEU A 233 10.00 12.97 42.06
C LEU A 233 10.95 13.83 42.89
N GLN A 234 12.01 13.21 43.43
CA GLN A 234 13.03 13.87 44.25
C GLN A 234 14.32 14.10 43.47
N SER A 235 14.77 13.08 42.74
CA SER A 235 16.00 13.16 41.97
C SER A 235 15.97 12.34 40.67
N VAL A 236 16.84 12.71 39.73
CA VAL A 236 17.05 12.00 38.47
C VAL A 236 18.54 11.89 38.13
N ASP A 237 18.97 10.68 37.77
CA ASP A 237 20.24 10.46 37.06
C ASP A 237 19.99 10.39 35.56
N ILE A 238 20.83 11.06 34.77
CA ILE A 238 20.72 11.10 33.31
C ILE A 238 22.03 10.64 32.66
N ILE A 239 21.97 9.51 31.96
CA ILE A 239 23.02 8.99 31.09
C ILE A 239 22.53 9.08 29.65
N ALA A 240 23.19 9.90 28.83
CA ALA A 240 22.98 9.94 27.40
C ALA A 240 24.26 10.38 26.69
N PRO A 241 24.50 9.93 25.45
CA PRO A 241 25.60 10.45 24.65
C PRO A 241 25.35 11.87 24.13
N PHE A 242 24.09 12.34 24.10
CA PHE A 242 23.71 13.60 23.48
C PHE A 242 22.64 14.34 24.29
N TYR A 243 22.90 15.61 24.57
CA TYR A 243 22.01 16.49 25.35
C TYR A 243 21.36 17.61 24.51
N GLY A 244 21.61 17.62 23.20
CA GLY A 244 21.18 18.70 22.30
C GLY A 244 22.01 19.97 22.45
N THR A 245 21.62 21.02 21.73
CA THR A 245 22.31 22.32 21.72
C THR A 245 21.94 23.25 22.88
N SER A 246 21.08 22.81 23.80
CA SER A 246 20.44 23.73 24.77
C SER A 246 20.22 23.16 26.17
N MET A 247 20.72 21.96 26.51
CA MET A 247 20.60 21.36 27.85
C MET A 247 19.16 21.31 28.43
N ARG A 248 18.14 21.36 27.57
CA ARG A 248 16.74 21.60 27.93
C ARG A 248 16.14 20.55 28.86
N VAL A 249 16.58 19.29 28.76
CA VAL A 249 16.09 18.19 29.60
C VAL A 249 16.61 18.33 31.04
N PRO A 250 17.93 18.46 31.28
CA PRO A 250 18.45 18.83 32.61
C PRO A 250 17.83 20.11 33.19
N GLU A 251 17.62 21.14 32.37
CA GLU A 251 16.98 22.38 32.80
C GLU A 251 15.51 22.19 33.23
N TYR A 252 14.77 21.32 32.55
CA TYR A 252 13.38 21.00 32.89
C TYR A 252 13.27 20.49 34.33
N PHE A 253 14.10 19.54 34.73
CA PHE A 253 14.09 19.00 36.09
C PHE A 253 14.52 20.03 37.14
N MET A 254 15.58 20.78 36.83
CA MET A 254 16.04 21.86 37.71
C MET A 254 14.95 22.92 37.94
N SER A 255 14.20 23.30 36.90
CA SER A 255 13.09 24.26 37.01
C SER A 255 11.93 23.80 37.92
N LYS A 256 11.92 22.50 38.27
CA LYS A 256 10.97 21.84 39.16
C LYS A 256 11.58 21.49 40.52
N GLU A 257 12.77 22.02 40.83
CA GLU A 257 13.50 21.77 42.09
C GLU A 257 13.83 20.28 42.30
N ILE A 258 14.03 19.52 41.22
CA ILE A 258 14.41 18.10 41.25
C ILE A 258 15.94 18.00 41.16
N GLU A 259 16.55 17.28 42.11
CA GLU A 259 17.99 17.03 42.10
C GLU A 259 18.39 16.28 40.83
N THR A 260 19.35 16.79 40.07
CA THR A 260 19.68 16.27 38.74
C THR A 260 21.17 15.98 38.62
N THR A 261 21.51 14.72 38.33
CA THR A 261 22.90 14.27 38.14
C THR A 261 23.12 13.81 36.70
N LEU A 262 24.12 14.37 36.02
CA LEU A 262 24.55 13.89 34.69
C LEU A 262 25.72 12.93 34.81
N TRP A 263 25.69 11.86 34.02
CA TRP A 263 26.79 10.90 33.93
C TRP A 263 27.38 10.98 32.52
N LEU A 264 28.59 11.53 32.43
CA LEU A 264 29.22 11.94 31.18
C LEU A 264 30.42 11.05 30.85
N GLN A 265 30.48 10.56 29.61
CA GLN A 265 31.66 9.85 29.13
C GLN A 265 32.67 10.87 28.59
N ARG A 266 33.89 10.85 29.14
CA ARG A 266 35.01 11.68 28.68
C ARG A 266 35.19 11.58 27.16
N ASP A 267 35.38 12.71 26.49
CA ASP A 267 35.62 12.84 25.04
C ASP A 267 34.50 12.29 24.13
N ARG A 268 33.34 11.91 24.68
CA ARG A 268 32.28 11.20 23.94
C ARG A 268 30.89 11.79 24.13
N SER A 269 30.56 12.29 25.32
CA SER A 269 29.29 12.98 25.54
C SER A 269 29.26 14.33 24.82
N GLN A 270 28.17 14.60 24.11
CA GLN A 270 27.94 15.81 23.33
C GLN A 270 26.94 16.72 24.03
N LEU A 271 27.40 17.91 24.37
CA LEU A 271 26.64 18.96 25.04
C LEU A 271 27.24 20.34 24.71
N ASP A 272 26.47 21.39 24.93
CA ASP A 272 26.95 22.76 24.85
C ASP A 272 27.71 23.13 26.14
N SER A 273 29.01 23.42 26.02
CA SER A 273 29.89 23.65 27.18
C SER A 273 29.47 24.85 28.03
N ASP A 274 29.04 25.94 27.40
CA ASP A 274 28.66 27.18 28.10
C ASP A 274 27.34 27.00 28.87
N ALA A 275 26.36 26.33 28.24
CA ALA A 275 25.11 25.96 28.87
C ALA A 275 25.34 24.96 30.01
N PHE A 276 26.23 23.98 29.84
CA PHE A 276 26.59 23.02 30.89
C PHE A 276 27.26 23.70 32.09
N ALA A 277 28.21 24.61 31.84
CA ALA A 277 28.87 25.38 32.90
C ALA A 277 27.86 26.23 33.70
N THR A 278 26.92 26.86 32.99
CA THR A 278 25.86 27.65 33.63
C THR A 278 24.89 26.77 34.43
N TRP A 279 24.55 25.59 33.91
CA TRP A 279 23.65 24.65 34.56
C TRP A 279 24.26 24.07 35.85
N LEU A 280 25.54 23.67 35.83
CA LEU A 280 26.22 23.01 36.96
C LEU A 280 26.48 23.95 38.17
N GLN A 281 26.37 25.27 37.98
CA GLN A 281 26.50 26.25 39.07
C GLN A 281 25.27 26.34 39.97
N ARG A 282 24.15 25.69 39.61
CA ARG A 282 22.88 25.79 40.33
C ARG A 282 22.79 24.75 41.44
N ASP A 283 22.16 25.12 42.55
CA ASP A 283 21.89 24.20 43.65
C ASP A 283 21.08 22.98 43.16
N GLY A 284 21.41 21.79 43.66
CA GLY A 284 20.75 20.53 43.27
C GLY A 284 21.21 19.95 41.94
N THR A 285 22.26 20.48 41.32
CA THR A 285 22.88 19.91 40.10
C THR A 285 24.20 19.23 40.41
N ALA A 286 24.49 18.14 39.71
CA ALA A 286 25.77 17.41 39.80
C ALA A 286 26.17 16.79 38.46
N ALA A 287 27.47 16.61 38.26
CA ALA A 287 28.00 15.89 37.12
C ALA A 287 29.06 14.88 37.58
N LEU A 288 28.97 13.66 37.05
CA LEU A 288 29.93 12.59 37.23
C LEU A 288 30.52 12.25 35.87
N GLU A 289 31.85 12.17 35.80
CA GLU A 289 32.58 11.75 34.61
C GLU A 289 33.08 10.32 34.78
N TYR A 290 33.02 9.54 33.69
CA TYR A 290 33.61 8.21 33.61
C TYR A 290 34.35 8.01 32.28
N ASP A 291 35.22 7.00 32.26
CA ASP A 291 35.94 6.58 31.06
C ASP A 291 35.59 5.12 30.72
N SER A 292 35.52 4.83 29.41
CA SER A 292 35.26 3.51 28.87
C SER A 292 35.86 3.38 27.48
N HIS A 293 36.55 2.26 27.22
CA HIS A 293 37.07 1.94 25.89
C HIS A 293 35.98 1.74 24.83
N ARG A 294 34.75 1.41 25.26
CA ARG A 294 33.59 1.28 24.38
C ARG A 294 32.75 2.55 24.48
N TYR A 295 32.23 3.01 23.35
CA TYR A 295 31.28 4.11 23.33
C TYR A 295 29.97 3.70 24.04
N VAL A 296 29.60 4.44 25.09
CA VAL A 296 28.34 4.26 25.81
C VAL A 296 27.25 5.01 25.07
N HIS A 297 26.53 4.26 24.24
CA HIS A 297 25.44 4.80 23.44
C HIS A 297 24.06 4.59 24.11
N GLY A 298 23.99 3.75 25.15
CA GLY A 298 22.78 3.55 25.95
C GLY A 298 22.24 4.86 26.54
N LYS A 299 20.91 4.99 26.56
CA LYS A 299 20.21 6.12 27.18
C LYS A 299 19.39 5.65 28.37
N LEU A 300 19.61 6.29 29.51
CA LEU A 300 19.03 5.88 30.78
C LEU A 300 18.71 7.11 31.62
N LEU A 301 17.46 7.22 32.06
CA LEU A 301 17.03 8.12 33.12
C LEU A 301 16.58 7.28 34.33
N VAL A 302 17.15 7.54 35.50
CA VAL A 302 16.77 6.86 36.75
C VAL A 302 16.12 7.88 37.68
N PHE A 303 14.81 7.76 37.88
CA PHE A 303 14.03 8.64 38.75
C PHE A 303 13.90 8.04 40.14
N ARG A 304 14.02 8.86 41.18
CA ARG A 304 13.82 8.44 42.58
C ARG A 304 12.71 9.24 43.25
N THR A 305 11.83 8.51 43.93
CA THR A 305 10.81 9.06 44.83
C THR A 305 11.09 8.57 46.25
N GLU A 306 10.29 8.99 47.23
CA GLU A 306 10.38 8.47 48.59
C GLU A 306 10.07 6.95 48.70
N LYS A 307 9.38 6.39 47.69
CA LYS A 307 8.80 5.03 47.77
C LYS A 307 9.38 4.07 46.75
N ALA A 308 9.91 4.56 45.64
CA ALA A 308 10.28 3.74 44.51
C ALA A 308 11.39 4.37 43.66
N THR A 309 12.02 3.51 42.86
CA THR A 309 12.91 3.93 41.77
C THR A 309 12.26 3.57 40.45
N TYR A 310 12.38 4.45 39.47
CA TYR A 310 11.94 4.22 38.10
C TYR A 310 13.11 4.31 37.14
N CYS A 311 13.00 3.58 36.04
CA CYS A 311 13.99 3.55 34.97
C CYS A 311 13.27 3.80 33.64
N LEU A 312 13.69 4.82 32.92
CA LEU A 312 13.33 5.05 31.52
C LEU A 312 14.55 4.76 30.65
N SER A 313 14.43 3.82 29.73
CA SER A 313 15.52 3.41 28.84
C SER A 313 15.00 3.08 27.45
N GLY A 314 15.76 3.41 26.42
CA GLY A 314 15.38 3.14 25.03
C GLY A 314 16.14 3.99 24.04
N SER A 315 15.44 4.46 23.01
CA SER A 315 16.02 5.29 21.96
C SER A 315 16.26 6.77 22.27
N PRO A 316 15.48 7.46 23.16
CA PRO A 316 15.54 8.91 23.22
C PRO A 316 16.81 9.41 23.92
N ASN A 317 17.50 10.34 23.26
CA ASN A 317 18.57 11.14 23.85
C ASN A 317 18.03 12.16 24.87
N ALA A 318 18.92 12.76 25.66
CA ALA A 318 18.57 13.79 26.64
C ALA A 318 18.36 15.17 26.00
N SER A 319 17.62 15.23 24.88
CA SER A 319 17.37 16.44 24.10
C SER A 319 15.88 16.82 24.09
N GLN A 320 15.59 18.09 23.76
CA GLN A 320 14.22 18.56 23.65
C GLN A 320 13.41 17.75 22.62
N ALA A 321 13.97 17.53 21.43
CA ALA A 321 13.27 16.83 20.34
C ALA A 321 12.94 15.37 20.71
N ALA A 322 13.76 14.71 21.53
CA ALA A 322 13.58 13.30 21.86
C ALA A 322 12.69 13.05 23.10
N LEU A 323 12.76 13.91 24.12
CA LEU A 323 12.06 13.70 25.39
C LEU A 323 10.92 14.68 25.70
N LEU A 324 11.03 15.93 25.22
CA LEU A 324 10.12 17.03 25.60
C LEU A 324 9.12 17.42 24.50
N SER A 325 9.24 16.84 23.31
CA SER A 325 8.37 17.12 22.17
C SER A 325 7.82 15.82 21.59
N SER A 326 6.57 15.86 21.11
CA SER A 326 5.98 14.78 20.32
C SER A 326 6.18 15.02 18.83
N ALA A 327 6.12 13.98 18.01
CA ALA A 327 6.23 14.07 16.56
C ALA A 327 5.19 15.04 15.99
N LYS A 328 3.93 14.96 16.42
CA LYS A 328 2.88 15.94 16.06
C LYS A 328 3.24 17.40 16.36
N ASN A 329 4.11 17.64 17.33
CA ASN A 329 4.54 18.97 17.76
C ASN A 329 6.02 19.24 17.42
N GLY A 330 6.53 18.64 16.34
CA GLY A 330 7.90 18.86 15.87
C GLY A 330 8.96 18.29 16.80
N GLY A 331 8.74 17.09 17.33
CA GLY A 331 9.72 16.23 18.00
C GLY A 331 10.15 15.05 17.13
N ASN A 332 11.09 14.25 17.63
CA ASN A 332 11.47 12.97 17.01
C ASN A 332 10.39 11.92 17.25
N ILE A 333 10.40 10.85 16.45
CA ILE A 333 9.68 9.61 16.75
C ILE A 333 10.63 8.69 17.51
N GLU A 334 10.31 8.38 18.76
CA GLU A 334 11.14 7.64 19.71
C GLU A 334 10.29 6.61 20.46
N THR A 335 10.94 5.60 21.03
CA THR A 335 10.32 4.59 21.91
C THR A 335 11.19 4.35 23.14
N ALA A 336 10.57 4.26 24.31
CA ALA A 336 11.24 3.97 25.56
C ALA A 336 10.41 3.02 26.43
N LEU A 337 11.10 2.22 27.24
CA LEU A 337 10.47 1.43 28.29
C LEU A 337 10.62 2.14 29.62
N PHE A 338 9.49 2.30 30.31
CA PHE A 338 9.40 2.84 31.65
C PHE A 338 9.11 1.73 32.65
N ARG A 339 9.99 1.56 33.64
CA ARG A 339 9.94 0.48 34.62
C ARG A 339 9.94 1.04 36.03
N ARG A 340 9.12 0.46 36.91
CA ARG A 340 9.06 0.77 38.34
C ARG A 340 9.59 -0.39 39.18
N LYS A 341 10.30 -0.07 40.26
CA LYS A 341 10.62 -0.98 41.36
C LYS A 341 10.23 -0.33 42.69
N PRO A 342 9.39 -0.95 43.55
CA PRO A 342 8.89 -0.42 44.83
C PRO A 342 9.97 -0.43 45.93
N ARG A 343 11.20 -0.07 45.60
CA ARG A 343 12.35 -0.03 46.49
C ARG A 343 13.36 0.99 45.96
N LEU A 344 14.06 1.66 46.87
CA LEU A 344 14.94 2.80 46.55
C LEU A 344 16.23 2.40 45.82
N ASP A 345 16.58 1.11 45.85
CA ASP A 345 17.73 0.51 45.18
C ASP A 345 17.33 -0.25 43.90
N GLY A 346 16.10 -0.02 43.41
CA GLY A 346 15.45 -0.81 42.35
C GLY A 346 16.20 -0.95 41.02
N PHE A 347 17.11 -0.02 40.75
CA PHE A 347 17.94 0.02 39.54
C PHE A 347 19.40 0.41 39.82
N ALA A 348 19.84 0.37 41.09
CA ALA A 348 21.19 0.79 41.49
C ALA A 348 22.28 0.01 40.74
N TYR A 349 22.04 -1.27 40.43
CA TYR A 349 22.93 -2.12 39.64
C TYR A 349 23.29 -1.56 38.24
N LEU A 350 22.46 -0.68 37.66
CA LEU A 350 22.77 -0.02 36.39
C LEU A 350 23.83 1.08 36.53
N LEU A 351 23.94 1.68 37.71
CA LEU A 351 24.87 2.77 38.04
C LEU A 351 26.11 2.26 38.80
N GLU A 352 26.03 1.06 39.38
CA GLU A 352 27.13 0.40 40.09
C GLU A 352 27.93 -0.57 39.20
N ALA A 353 27.52 -0.75 37.96
CA ALA A 353 28.20 -1.59 36.99
C ALA A 353 29.26 -0.83 36.18
N ASN A 354 30.17 -1.56 35.54
CA ASN A 354 31.09 -0.98 34.55
C ASN A 354 30.30 -0.31 33.40
N PRO A 355 30.65 0.92 32.98
CA PRO A 355 31.83 1.71 33.38
C PRO A 355 31.61 2.67 34.56
N PHE A 356 30.37 2.79 35.05
CA PHE A 356 29.95 3.77 36.05
C PHE A 356 30.53 3.55 37.46
N GLU A 357 30.96 2.32 37.78
CA GLU A 357 31.63 1.98 39.04
C GLU A 357 32.89 2.84 39.34
N LYS A 358 33.48 3.45 38.30
CA LYS A 358 34.67 4.31 38.39
C LYS A 358 34.37 5.79 38.17
N ALA A 359 33.09 6.18 38.11
CA ALA A 359 32.73 7.56 37.87
C ALA A 359 33.19 8.46 39.04
N ILE A 360 33.66 9.66 38.70
CA ILE A 360 34.14 10.65 39.66
C ILE A 360 33.40 11.98 39.45
N PRO A 361 33.17 12.79 40.50
CA PRO A 361 32.65 14.15 40.32
C PRO A 361 33.52 14.97 39.38
N THR A 362 32.89 15.72 38.47
CA THR A 362 33.57 16.61 37.52
C THR A 362 33.05 18.04 37.62
N THR A 363 33.87 18.99 37.18
CA THR A 363 33.51 20.40 36.99
C THR A 363 33.31 20.71 35.50
N ALA A 364 32.86 21.92 35.19
CA ALA A 364 32.75 22.37 33.80
C ALA A 364 34.11 22.69 33.17
N GLU A 365 35.10 23.08 34.00
CA GLU A 365 36.47 23.34 33.55
C GLU A 365 37.26 22.05 33.29
N ASP A 366 36.97 20.98 34.04
CA ASP A 366 37.70 19.70 33.94
C ASP A 366 37.11 18.75 32.88
N PHE A 367 35.86 18.94 32.48
CA PHE A 367 35.18 18.05 31.54
C PHE A 367 35.40 18.50 30.08
N GLU A 368 35.96 17.61 29.26
CA GLU A 368 36.11 17.81 27.82
C GLU A 368 34.97 17.10 27.05
N PRO A 369 33.99 17.84 26.48
CA PRO A 369 32.95 17.25 25.64
C PRO A 369 33.50 16.79 24.29
N ALA A 370 32.80 15.87 23.64
CA ALA A 370 33.12 15.50 22.26
C ALA A 370 33.01 16.71 21.31
N ASP A 371 33.88 16.76 20.29
CA ASP A 371 33.81 17.80 19.26
C ASP A 371 32.44 17.78 18.57
N LEU A 372 31.72 18.90 18.70
CA LEU A 372 30.40 19.09 18.12
C LEU A 372 30.47 19.17 16.58
N ASN A 373 31.64 19.49 16.01
CA ASN A 373 31.83 19.82 14.59
C ASN A 373 31.73 18.62 13.61
N GLY A 374 31.47 17.40 14.09
CA GLY A 374 31.40 16.21 13.22
C GLY A 374 30.09 15.41 13.26
N LEU A 375 29.16 15.71 14.18
CA LEU A 375 28.00 14.84 14.44
C LEU A 375 26.69 15.59 14.73
N PHE A 376 26.71 16.92 14.86
CA PHE A 376 25.52 17.74 14.62
C PHE A 376 25.30 17.90 13.11
N GLU A 377 24.98 16.81 12.43
CA GLU A 377 24.21 16.98 11.21
C GLU A 377 22.76 17.28 11.60
N SER A 378 22.52 18.46 12.19
CA SER A 378 21.64 19.34 11.44
C SER A 378 22.37 19.60 10.13
N ARG A 379 22.27 18.66 9.17
CA ARG A 379 22.49 19.01 7.77
C ARG A 379 21.67 20.27 7.59
N GLU A 380 22.33 21.38 7.30
CA GLU A 380 21.62 22.62 6.98
C GLU A 380 20.48 22.24 6.04
N PRO A 381 19.28 22.82 6.21
CA PRO A 381 18.20 22.56 5.27
C PRO A 381 18.79 22.66 3.87
N THR A 382 18.69 21.57 3.11
CA THR A 382 19.20 21.52 1.75
C THR A 382 18.80 22.83 1.09
N PRO A 383 19.76 23.60 0.53
CA PRO A 383 19.53 24.97 0.13
C PRO A 383 18.23 25.03 -0.66
N THR A 384 17.34 25.93 -0.23
CA THR A 384 16.06 26.31 -0.86
C THR A 384 15.89 25.64 -2.22
N GLU A 385 14.93 24.70 -2.26
CA GLU A 385 14.44 24.02 -3.45
C GLU A 385 14.74 24.81 -4.71
N LYS A 386 15.46 24.18 -5.64
CA LYS A 386 15.64 24.75 -6.98
C LYS A 386 14.26 25.21 -7.45
N ALA A 387 14.12 26.50 -7.73
CA ALA A 387 12.91 27.02 -8.35
C ALA A 387 12.70 26.27 -9.68
N GLY A 388 11.78 25.31 -9.70
CA GLY A 388 11.54 24.40 -10.82
C GLY A 388 10.60 23.26 -10.43
N PRO A 389 10.15 22.46 -11.42
CA PRO A 389 9.26 21.34 -11.18
C PRO A 389 9.92 20.28 -10.28
N VAL A 390 9.15 19.70 -9.37
CA VAL A 390 9.60 18.65 -8.44
C VAL A 390 8.74 17.43 -8.63
N VAL A 391 9.38 16.25 -8.65
CA VAL A 391 8.72 14.95 -8.48
C VAL A 391 9.38 14.26 -7.30
N SER A 392 8.58 13.68 -6.41
CA SER A 392 9.04 12.85 -5.31
C SER A 392 8.32 11.52 -5.31
N LEU A 393 9.08 10.44 -5.24
CA LEU A 393 8.57 9.09 -5.10
C LEU A 393 8.59 8.73 -3.62
N SER A 394 7.41 8.52 -3.05
CA SER A 394 7.26 8.10 -1.66
C SER A 394 7.55 6.62 -1.50
N ASN A 395 7.03 5.79 -2.41
CA ASN A 395 7.27 4.35 -2.41
C ASN A 395 7.11 3.69 -3.78
N VAL A 396 7.67 2.48 -3.93
CA VAL A 396 7.58 1.65 -5.13
C VAL A 396 7.68 0.16 -4.77
N SER A 397 6.71 -0.62 -5.23
CA SER A 397 6.67 -2.05 -4.97
C SER A 397 6.17 -2.83 -6.19
N TYR A 398 6.53 -4.11 -6.24
CA TYR A 398 6.07 -5.06 -7.23
C TYR A 398 5.58 -6.34 -6.54
N HIS A 399 4.31 -6.67 -6.70
CA HIS A 399 3.69 -7.85 -6.11
C HIS A 399 3.57 -8.93 -7.18
N ARG A 400 4.41 -9.97 -7.11
CA ARG A 400 4.34 -11.08 -8.06
C ARG A 400 3.06 -11.88 -7.89
N TYR A 401 2.57 -12.40 -8.99
CA TYR A 401 1.54 -13.42 -8.96
C TYR A 401 2.18 -14.77 -8.63
N GLY A 402 1.49 -15.58 -7.82
CA GLY A 402 2.00 -16.91 -7.43
C GLY A 402 1.87 -17.97 -8.51
N SER A 403 1.03 -17.75 -9.52
CA SER A 403 0.59 -18.76 -10.50
C SER A 403 1.08 -18.54 -11.95
N PHE A 404 1.64 -17.37 -12.30
CA PHE A 404 2.21 -17.11 -13.62
C PHE A 404 3.21 -15.94 -13.60
N ASP A 405 3.97 -15.80 -14.68
CA ASP A 405 5.03 -14.78 -14.84
C ASP A 405 4.43 -13.36 -14.96
N GLY A 406 4.42 -12.63 -13.85
CA GLY A 406 3.94 -11.26 -13.79
C GLY A 406 3.64 -10.79 -12.36
N GLY A 407 3.07 -9.58 -12.25
CA GLY A 407 2.75 -8.98 -10.97
C GLY A 407 2.15 -7.58 -11.09
N THR A 408 1.78 -6.98 -9.95
CA THR A 408 1.27 -5.61 -9.88
C THR A 408 2.38 -4.66 -9.42
N VAL A 409 2.70 -3.65 -10.24
CA VAL A 409 3.56 -2.52 -9.91
C VAL A 409 2.70 -1.46 -9.20
N LYS A 410 3.11 -1.05 -8.01
CA LYS A 410 2.47 0.04 -7.25
C LYS A 410 3.47 1.13 -6.95
N LEU A 411 3.11 2.38 -7.24
CA LEU A 411 3.88 3.57 -6.91
C LEU A 411 3.01 4.58 -6.18
N ARG A 412 3.63 5.33 -5.28
CA ARG A 412 3.02 6.52 -4.68
C ARG A 412 4.01 7.66 -4.71
N GLY A 413 3.57 8.84 -5.09
CA GLY A 413 4.43 10.01 -5.13
C GLY A 413 3.66 11.32 -5.10
N ASP A 414 4.42 12.41 -5.19
CA ASP A 414 3.93 13.77 -5.24
C ASP A 414 4.63 14.49 -6.39
N VAL A 415 3.89 15.32 -7.15
CA VAL A 415 4.43 16.13 -8.24
C VAL A 415 3.99 17.59 -8.13
N SER A 416 4.80 18.50 -8.66
CA SER A 416 4.37 19.88 -8.90
C SER A 416 3.26 19.94 -9.97
N PRO A 417 2.33 20.91 -9.91
CA PRO A 417 1.18 20.98 -10.82
C PRO A 417 1.57 21.06 -12.30
N GLU A 418 2.75 21.59 -12.61
CA GLU A 418 3.29 21.72 -13.97
C GLU A 418 3.57 20.37 -14.63
N LEU A 419 3.88 19.32 -13.84
CA LEU A 419 4.16 17.98 -14.34
C LEU A 419 2.91 17.12 -14.47
N LYS A 420 1.76 17.59 -13.97
CA LYS A 420 0.50 16.84 -13.95
C LYS A 420 0.08 16.39 -15.35
N SER A 421 0.05 17.32 -16.30
CA SER A 421 -0.39 17.05 -17.66
C SER A 421 0.54 16.07 -18.39
N ALA A 422 1.84 16.12 -18.12
CA ALA A 422 2.82 15.18 -18.70
C ALA A 422 2.62 13.76 -18.15
N LEU A 423 2.29 13.63 -16.86
CA LEU A 423 1.98 12.33 -16.28
C LEU A 423 0.65 11.78 -16.82
N GLU A 424 -0.38 12.62 -16.98
CA GLU A 424 -1.68 12.25 -17.57
C GLU A 424 -1.60 11.96 -19.09
N SER A 425 -0.57 12.43 -19.80
CA SER A 425 -0.31 12.09 -21.20
C SER A 425 0.53 10.82 -21.38
N GLY A 426 0.95 10.16 -20.28
CA GLY A 426 1.73 8.92 -20.32
C GLY A 426 3.23 9.14 -20.51
N GLU A 427 3.75 10.34 -20.26
CA GLU A 427 5.18 10.65 -20.36
C GLU A 427 5.97 10.22 -19.11
N GLY A 428 5.27 9.74 -18.08
CA GLY A 428 5.88 9.22 -16.86
C GLY A 428 6.57 7.87 -17.07
N THR A 429 7.82 7.77 -16.63
CA THR A 429 8.62 6.56 -16.82
C THR A 429 9.36 6.16 -15.55
N LEU A 430 9.17 4.92 -15.10
CA LEU A 430 9.89 4.33 -13.98
C LEU A 430 11.19 3.68 -14.48
N GLN A 431 12.32 4.21 -14.03
CA GLN A 431 13.65 3.65 -14.29
C GLN A 431 14.11 2.80 -13.12
N ILE A 432 14.50 1.55 -13.35
CA ILE A 432 14.95 0.61 -12.32
C ILE A 432 16.36 0.14 -12.68
N GLY A 433 17.32 0.35 -11.78
CA GLY A 433 18.71 -0.07 -11.98
C GLY A 433 19.28 -0.75 -10.75
N ALA A 434 20.31 -1.58 -10.95
CA ALA A 434 20.97 -2.29 -9.85
C ALA A 434 21.67 -1.32 -8.86
N ARG A 435 22.17 -0.18 -9.35
CA ARG A 435 22.88 0.89 -8.59
C ARG A 435 22.70 2.24 -9.29
N GLN A 436 23.15 3.33 -8.65
CA GLN A 436 23.04 4.71 -9.15
C GLN A 436 23.64 4.91 -10.57
N ASP A 437 24.68 4.15 -10.95
CA ASP A 437 25.37 4.27 -12.25
C ASP A 437 25.18 3.06 -13.19
N ALA A 438 24.27 2.13 -12.86
CA ALA A 438 24.03 0.94 -13.67
C ALA A 438 23.08 1.23 -14.86
N PRO A 439 23.13 0.44 -15.95
CA PRO A 439 22.07 0.46 -16.96
C PRO A 439 20.70 0.28 -16.28
N THR A 440 19.74 1.13 -16.64
CA THR A 440 18.39 1.12 -16.07
C THR A 440 17.41 0.52 -17.07
N ASP A 441 16.66 -0.47 -16.60
CA ASP A 441 15.46 -0.90 -17.28
C ASP A 441 14.37 0.15 -17.08
N THR A 442 13.48 0.24 -18.05
CA THR A 442 12.54 1.36 -18.18
C THR A 442 11.12 0.82 -18.32
N TYR A 443 10.21 1.28 -17.47
CA TYR A 443 8.80 0.91 -17.47
C TYR A 443 7.93 2.15 -17.60
N GLY A 444 7.16 2.26 -18.69
CA GLY A 444 6.25 3.38 -18.94
C GLY A 444 5.01 3.29 -18.06
N LEU A 445 4.55 4.43 -17.53
CA LEU A 445 3.32 4.52 -16.75
C LEU A 445 2.13 4.78 -17.67
N SER A 446 1.10 3.93 -17.62
CA SER A 446 -0.18 4.17 -18.32
C SER A 446 -1.02 5.22 -17.59
N PRO A 447 -1.63 6.20 -18.29
CA PRO A 447 -2.53 7.18 -17.69
C PRO A 447 -3.76 6.61 -17.00
N ILE A 448 -4.24 5.44 -17.44
CA ILE A 448 -5.47 4.83 -16.91
C ILE A 448 -5.28 4.26 -15.51
N ASP A 449 -4.04 3.88 -15.19
CA ASP A 449 -3.67 3.28 -13.92
C ASP A 449 -3.28 4.33 -12.86
N LEU A 450 -3.44 5.62 -13.19
CA LEU A 450 -3.14 6.75 -12.30
C LEU A 450 -4.40 7.24 -11.58
N GLU A 451 -4.27 7.34 -10.26
CA GLU A 451 -5.27 7.95 -9.39
C GLU A 451 -4.69 9.19 -8.70
N TRP A 452 -5.44 10.28 -8.70
CA TRP A 452 -5.06 11.51 -8.01
C TRP A 452 -5.76 11.60 -6.68
N ASN A 453 -4.98 11.67 -5.60
CA ASN A 453 -5.51 11.89 -4.27
C ASN A 453 -5.73 13.40 -4.07
N GLN A 454 -7.00 13.83 -4.05
CA GLN A 454 -7.31 15.17 -3.55
C GLN A 454 -7.12 15.17 -2.04
N THR A 455 -5.99 15.67 -1.55
CA THR A 455 -5.87 16.02 -0.14
C THR A 455 -6.82 17.17 0.16
N GLU A 456 -7.98 16.86 0.75
CA GLU A 456 -8.83 17.85 1.41
C GLU A 456 -8.03 18.50 2.56
N GLY A 457 -7.84 19.82 2.46
CA GLY A 457 -7.73 20.71 3.62
C GLY A 457 -6.45 20.65 4.45
N ILE A 458 -5.41 21.36 4.02
CA ILE A 458 -4.79 22.39 4.86
C ILE A 458 -4.54 23.60 3.93
N GLU A 459 -5.24 24.70 4.16
CA GLU A 459 -4.87 26.00 3.60
C GLU A 459 -3.53 26.43 4.23
N SER A 460 -2.40 25.87 3.78
CA SER A 460 -1.11 26.51 3.99
C SER A 460 -0.92 27.53 2.87
N GLN A 461 -0.76 28.79 3.25
CA GLN A 461 -0.31 29.85 2.35
C GLN A 461 1.17 29.66 1.96
N SER A 462 1.53 28.46 1.49
CA SER A 462 2.87 28.13 0.99
C SER A 462 2.81 27.89 -0.51
N SER A 463 3.77 28.46 -1.23
CA SER A 463 3.96 28.38 -2.68
C SER A 463 4.29 26.98 -3.22
N ASP A 464 4.10 25.91 -2.45
CA ASP A 464 4.52 24.54 -2.76
C ASP A 464 3.29 23.60 -2.73
N GLN A 465 2.33 23.88 -3.61
CA GLN A 465 1.19 22.97 -3.81
C GLN A 465 1.69 21.74 -4.58
N ARG A 466 1.83 20.61 -3.90
CA ARG A 466 2.11 19.31 -4.54
C ARG A 466 0.84 18.50 -4.69
N LEU A 467 0.75 17.76 -5.80
CA LEU A 467 -0.35 16.86 -6.11
C LEU A 467 0.11 15.43 -5.83
N ALA A 468 -0.58 14.75 -4.92
CA ALA A 468 -0.33 13.35 -4.62
C ALA A 468 -0.98 12.45 -5.67
N PHE A 469 -0.23 11.46 -6.15
CA PHE A 469 -0.72 10.44 -7.06
C PHE A 469 -0.41 9.03 -6.54
N GLU A 470 -1.26 8.10 -6.91
CA GLU A 470 -1.03 6.66 -6.79
C GLU A 470 -1.10 6.05 -8.19
N TYR A 471 -0.25 5.07 -8.43
CA TYR A 471 -0.22 4.31 -9.66
C TYR A 471 -0.28 2.83 -9.30
N SER A 472 -1.17 2.08 -9.95
CA SER A 472 -1.25 0.64 -9.78
C SER A 472 -1.53 -0.01 -11.12
N SER A 473 -0.51 -0.66 -11.70
CA SER A 473 -0.63 -1.31 -12.99
C SER A 473 -0.05 -2.71 -12.96
N ARG A 474 -0.56 -3.56 -13.83
CA ARG A 474 -0.07 -4.93 -13.97
C ARG A 474 1.06 -4.99 -14.97
N HIS A 475 2.07 -5.78 -14.66
CA HIS A 475 3.23 -5.99 -15.48
C HIS A 475 3.48 -7.48 -15.66
N VAL A 476 3.38 -7.93 -16.91
CA VAL A 476 3.81 -9.26 -17.36
C VAL A 476 5.31 -9.21 -17.61
N GLU A 477 6.06 -10.13 -17.02
CA GLU A 477 7.52 -10.19 -17.20
C GLU A 477 7.83 -10.78 -18.58
N GLN A 478 8.07 -9.92 -19.59
CA GLN A 478 8.32 -10.36 -20.97
C GLN A 478 9.69 -11.03 -21.17
N GLU A 479 10.65 -10.83 -20.25
CA GLU A 479 12.00 -11.37 -20.35
C GLU A 479 12.48 -12.00 -19.03
N ALA A 480 13.34 -13.01 -19.14
CA ALA A 480 13.91 -13.73 -18.00
C ALA A 480 14.71 -12.85 -17.02
N ASN A 481 15.06 -11.62 -17.43
CA ASN A 481 15.81 -10.62 -16.67
C ASN A 481 15.08 -9.27 -16.54
N GLY A 482 13.75 -9.22 -16.61
CA GLY A 482 12.99 -7.96 -16.57
C GLY A 482 13.22 -7.10 -15.30
N PRO A 483 12.85 -5.79 -15.35
CA PRO A 483 13.16 -4.80 -14.30
C PRO A 483 12.74 -5.18 -12.89
N PHE A 484 11.68 -5.98 -12.76
CA PHE A 484 11.08 -6.34 -11.48
C PHE A 484 11.53 -7.72 -10.96
N ARG A 485 12.37 -8.44 -11.73
CA ARG A 485 12.88 -9.77 -11.34
C ARG A 485 13.95 -9.72 -10.26
N LEU A 486 14.90 -8.78 -10.38
CA LEU A 486 16.09 -8.72 -9.54
C LEU A 486 16.08 -7.55 -8.55
N GLY A 487 14.91 -6.93 -8.32
CA GLY A 487 14.79 -5.72 -7.50
C GLY A 487 15.71 -4.60 -8.00
N GLY A 488 15.85 -3.53 -7.22
CA GLY A 488 16.80 -2.47 -7.56
C GLY A 488 16.39 -1.11 -7.03
N VAL A 489 17.08 -0.08 -7.51
CA VAL A 489 16.78 1.32 -7.21
C VAL A 489 15.90 1.87 -8.31
N ALA A 490 14.68 2.26 -7.96
CA ALA A 490 13.71 2.89 -8.84
C ALA A 490 13.77 4.41 -8.74
N ARG A 491 13.57 5.09 -9.87
CA ARG A 491 13.39 6.55 -10.01
C ARG A 491 12.28 6.82 -11.01
N LEU A 492 11.40 7.75 -10.67
CA LEU A 492 10.39 8.23 -11.59
C LEU A 492 10.93 9.43 -12.38
N VAL A 493 10.82 9.39 -13.70
CA VAL A 493 11.18 10.48 -14.60
C VAL A 493 9.92 10.98 -15.30
N ILE A 494 9.67 12.29 -15.22
CA ILE A 494 8.55 12.98 -15.88
C ILE A 494 9.10 14.27 -16.48
N ASP A 495 8.94 14.45 -17.80
CA ASP A 495 9.43 15.62 -18.54
C ASP A 495 10.87 16.04 -18.14
N GLY A 496 11.79 15.07 -18.11
CA GLY A 496 13.18 15.27 -17.73
C GLY A 496 13.45 15.54 -16.23
N THR A 497 12.41 15.68 -15.40
CA THR A 497 12.52 15.82 -13.95
C THR A 497 12.56 14.43 -13.30
N THR A 498 13.55 14.18 -12.44
CA THR A 498 13.78 12.86 -11.81
C THR A 498 13.48 12.90 -10.32
N SER A 499 12.84 11.85 -9.81
CA SER A 499 12.51 11.72 -8.39
C SER A 499 13.73 11.37 -7.53
N ASN A 500 13.57 11.55 -6.22
CA ASN A 500 14.39 10.86 -5.24
C ASN A 500 14.33 9.32 -5.44
N PRO A 501 15.40 8.59 -5.10
CA PRO A 501 15.47 7.16 -5.35
C PRO A 501 14.70 6.36 -4.29
N ARG A 502 14.12 5.22 -4.70
CA ARG A 502 13.49 4.26 -3.80
C ARG A 502 13.94 2.84 -4.15
N TRP A 503 14.19 1.99 -3.15
CA TRP A 503 14.34 0.56 -3.37
C TRP A 503 13.00 -0.04 -3.82
N LEU A 504 13.00 -0.73 -4.95
CA LEU A 504 11.90 -1.55 -5.41
C LEU A 504 11.68 -2.71 -4.43
N GLN A 505 10.54 -2.70 -3.74
CA GLN A 505 10.13 -3.81 -2.87
C GLN A 505 9.37 -4.85 -3.69
N VAL A 506 10.00 -5.99 -3.94
CA VAL A 506 9.44 -7.13 -4.66
C VAL A 506 8.85 -8.11 -3.65
N TYR A 507 7.52 -8.15 -3.57
CA TYR A 507 6.82 -9.19 -2.85
C TYR A 507 6.62 -10.41 -3.75
N THR A 508 7.03 -11.57 -3.27
CA THR A 508 6.67 -12.85 -3.89
C THR A 508 5.79 -13.61 -2.90
N PRO A 509 4.50 -13.81 -3.19
CA PRO A 509 3.64 -14.58 -2.32
C PRO A 509 4.18 -16.00 -2.19
N ASP A 510 4.11 -16.56 -0.99
CA ASP A 510 4.15 -18.01 -0.87
C ASP A 510 2.86 -18.54 -1.53
N SER A 511 2.87 -19.77 -2.07
CA SER A 511 1.73 -20.40 -2.77
C SER A 511 0.37 -20.35 -2.05
N ASN A 512 0.33 -19.93 -0.78
CA ASN A 512 -0.85 -19.86 0.07
C ASN A 512 -1.19 -18.42 0.57
N THR A 513 -0.58 -17.34 0.06
CA THR A 513 -0.74 -15.98 0.64
C THR A 513 -1.19 -14.84 -0.28
N ALA A 514 -1.64 -15.12 -1.51
CA ALA A 514 -2.27 -14.09 -2.35
C ALA A 514 -3.65 -13.69 -1.77
N THR A 515 -3.95 -12.39 -1.72
CA THR A 515 -5.25 -11.92 -1.21
C THR A 515 -6.38 -12.26 -2.17
N ALA A 516 -7.61 -12.35 -1.66
CA ALA A 516 -8.80 -12.66 -2.46
C ALA A 516 -9.03 -11.65 -3.60
N GLU A 517 -8.73 -10.38 -3.36
CA GLU A 517 -8.84 -9.31 -4.34
C GLU A 517 -7.77 -9.48 -5.44
N GLU A 518 -6.51 -9.72 -5.08
CA GLU A 518 -5.40 -9.95 -6.03
C GLU A 518 -5.64 -11.15 -6.94
N LEU A 519 -6.14 -12.27 -6.41
CA LEU A 519 -6.42 -13.48 -7.19
C LEU A 519 -7.60 -13.27 -8.16
N THR A 520 -8.66 -12.65 -7.68
CA THR A 520 -9.86 -12.37 -8.46
C THR A 520 -9.56 -11.41 -9.60
N GLU A 521 -8.82 -10.35 -9.27
CA GLU A 521 -8.29 -9.41 -10.22
C GLU A 521 -7.43 -10.12 -11.28
N SER A 522 -6.51 -10.97 -10.84
CA SER A 522 -5.64 -11.77 -11.70
C SER A 522 -6.43 -12.58 -12.75
N GLY A 523 -7.53 -13.23 -12.34
CA GLY A 523 -8.46 -13.92 -13.24
C GLY A 523 -8.97 -13.05 -14.38
N THR A 524 -9.38 -11.81 -14.10
CA THR A 524 -9.94 -10.89 -15.13
C THR A 524 -8.95 -10.36 -16.15
N THR A 525 -7.65 -10.55 -15.97
CA THR A 525 -6.62 -10.05 -16.91
C THR A 525 -5.79 -11.17 -17.52
N ALA A 526 -5.39 -12.16 -16.71
CA ALA A 526 -4.60 -13.28 -17.21
C ALA A 526 -5.39 -14.13 -18.21
N VAL A 527 -6.69 -14.34 -17.98
CA VAL A 527 -7.52 -15.17 -18.86
C VAL A 527 -7.62 -14.57 -20.27
N PRO A 528 -8.00 -13.28 -20.45
CA PRO A 528 -7.98 -12.64 -21.76
C PRO A 528 -6.65 -12.78 -22.53
N GLU A 529 -5.50 -12.66 -21.88
CA GLU A 529 -4.18 -12.72 -22.55
C GLU A 529 -3.85 -14.12 -23.10
N GLN A 530 -4.43 -15.16 -22.50
CA GLN A 530 -4.12 -16.55 -22.82
C GLN A 530 -5.05 -17.16 -23.86
N VAL A 531 -6.20 -16.54 -24.17
CA VAL A 531 -7.23 -17.16 -25.05
C VAL A 531 -6.68 -17.48 -26.44
N PHE A 532 -6.03 -16.54 -27.13
CA PHE A 532 -5.46 -16.85 -28.44
C PHE A 532 -4.38 -17.94 -28.36
N GLY A 533 -3.50 -17.90 -27.36
CA GLY A 533 -2.47 -18.92 -27.15
C GLY A 533 -3.08 -20.31 -26.92
N LEU A 534 -4.19 -20.38 -26.18
CA LEU A 534 -4.90 -21.62 -25.89
C LEU A 534 -5.40 -22.35 -27.15
N TYR A 535 -5.75 -21.64 -28.23
CA TYR A 535 -6.24 -22.23 -29.49
C TYR A 535 -5.23 -22.23 -30.64
N LEU A 536 -4.23 -21.35 -30.60
CA LEU A 536 -3.27 -21.19 -31.69
C LEU A 536 -1.91 -21.85 -31.41
N SER A 537 -1.58 -22.17 -30.16
CA SER A 537 -0.38 -22.92 -29.79
C SER A 537 -0.57 -24.43 -29.96
N GLU A 538 0.53 -25.17 -30.16
CA GLU A 538 0.52 -26.64 -30.31
C GLU A 538 1.46 -27.30 -29.28
N GLY A 539 1.16 -28.54 -28.88
CA GLY A 539 2.05 -29.35 -28.04
C GLY A 539 2.18 -28.86 -26.59
N GLU A 540 3.42 -28.83 -26.08
CA GLU A 540 3.72 -28.49 -24.67
C GLU A 540 3.30 -27.06 -24.29
N ASP A 541 3.35 -26.11 -25.23
CA ASP A 541 2.98 -24.71 -24.97
C ASP A 541 1.47 -24.58 -24.70
N GLN A 542 0.64 -25.30 -25.46
CA GLN A 542 -0.82 -25.31 -25.26
C GLN A 542 -1.21 -25.98 -23.93
N GLU A 543 -0.51 -27.05 -23.57
CA GLU A 543 -0.69 -27.76 -22.30
C GLU A 543 -0.30 -26.87 -21.10
N THR A 544 0.82 -26.14 -21.22
CA THR A 544 1.28 -25.20 -20.20
C THR A 544 0.26 -24.08 -19.94
N ILE A 545 -0.29 -23.48 -21.00
CA ILE A 545 -1.32 -22.44 -20.88
C ILE A 545 -2.56 -22.98 -20.18
N ARG A 546 -3.01 -24.17 -20.57
CA ARG A 546 -4.17 -24.84 -19.96
C ARG A 546 -3.95 -25.14 -18.48
N ASP A 547 -2.80 -25.68 -18.12
CA ASP A 547 -2.46 -25.99 -16.73
C ASP A 547 -2.38 -24.73 -15.89
N SER A 548 -1.81 -23.64 -16.44
CA SER A 548 -1.77 -22.32 -15.79
C SER A 548 -3.17 -21.78 -15.50
N MET A 549 -4.07 -21.83 -16.48
CA MET A 549 -5.46 -21.39 -16.30
C MET A 549 -6.23 -22.29 -15.33
N SER A 550 -6.02 -23.62 -15.38
CA SER A 550 -6.63 -24.54 -14.42
C SER A 550 -6.15 -24.30 -12.99
N ALA A 551 -4.84 -24.06 -12.80
CA ALA A 551 -4.26 -23.72 -11.51
C ALA A 551 -4.82 -22.41 -10.95
N LEU A 552 -5.01 -21.39 -11.80
CA LEU A 552 -5.64 -20.14 -11.43
C LEU A 552 -7.11 -20.34 -10.99
N LEU A 553 -7.88 -21.14 -11.73
CA LEU A 553 -9.25 -21.50 -11.36
C LEU A 553 -9.31 -22.24 -10.01
N GLN A 554 -8.38 -23.16 -9.76
CA GLN A 554 -8.27 -23.87 -8.48
C GLN A 554 -7.92 -22.92 -7.32
N ALA A 555 -7.00 -21.98 -7.54
CA ALA A 555 -6.67 -20.96 -6.55
C ALA A 555 -7.88 -20.06 -6.22
N LEU A 556 -8.66 -19.68 -7.23
CA LEU A 556 -9.91 -18.94 -7.07
C LEU A 556 -10.98 -19.71 -6.29
N ASN A 557 -10.99 -21.05 -6.38
CA ASN A 557 -11.94 -21.89 -5.67
C ASN A 557 -11.53 -22.16 -4.21
N ASN A 558 -10.23 -22.43 -3.95
CA ASN A 558 -9.69 -22.67 -2.60
C ASN A 558 -9.87 -21.48 -1.65
N ARG A 559 -10.17 -20.30 -2.19
CA ARG A 559 -10.64 -19.08 -1.51
C ARG A 559 -11.91 -19.30 -0.65
N SER A 560 -12.83 -20.15 -1.11
CA SER A 560 -14.19 -20.23 -0.54
C SER A 560 -14.28 -20.98 0.80
N ASP A 561 -13.35 -21.89 1.07
CA ASP A 561 -13.35 -22.68 2.31
C ASP A 561 -12.70 -21.94 3.51
N ALA A 562 -11.85 -20.93 3.26
CA ALA A 562 -11.09 -20.24 4.31
C ALA A 562 -11.78 -18.99 4.89
N ASP A 563 -12.62 -18.30 4.11
CA ASP A 563 -13.28 -17.03 4.49
C ASP A 563 -14.76 -17.19 4.88
N THR A 564 -15.29 -18.42 4.92
CA THR A 564 -16.67 -18.67 5.34
C THR A 564 -16.70 -18.95 6.85
N PRO A 565 -17.11 -18.00 7.73
CA PRO A 565 -17.39 -18.36 9.12
C PRO A 565 -18.51 -19.39 9.12
N ALA A 566 -18.31 -20.51 9.82
CA ALA A 566 -19.32 -21.56 9.96
C ALA A 566 -20.65 -20.93 10.42
N GLU A 567 -21.69 -20.98 9.59
CA GLU A 567 -23.02 -20.57 10.05
C GLU A 567 -23.44 -21.48 11.21
N PRO A 568 -23.86 -20.93 12.36
CA PRO A 568 -24.48 -21.74 13.39
C PRO A 568 -25.79 -22.25 12.82
N SER A 569 -25.89 -23.58 12.72
CA SER A 569 -27.10 -24.26 12.28
C SER A 569 -28.30 -23.83 13.13
N GLY A 570 -29.18 -23.03 12.52
CA GLY A 570 -30.50 -22.69 13.04
C GLY A 570 -30.58 -21.34 13.74
N LEU A 571 -31.17 -20.35 13.06
CA LEU A 571 -32.31 -19.54 13.51
C LEU A 571 -32.72 -18.54 12.41
N ARG A 572 -34.02 -18.24 12.37
CA ARG A 572 -34.70 -17.39 11.39
C ARG A 572 -34.30 -15.90 11.49
N GLU A 573 -34.44 -15.23 10.35
CA GLU A 573 -34.56 -13.79 10.10
C GLU A 573 -34.84 -12.92 11.34
N GLU A 574 -33.89 -12.06 11.70
CA GLU A 574 -34.13 -10.68 12.14
C GLU A 574 -32.83 -9.85 12.09
N SER A 575 -33.00 -8.55 11.88
CA SER A 575 -32.05 -7.53 11.46
C SER A 575 -30.72 -7.44 12.22
N ASP A 576 -29.59 -7.61 11.52
CA ASP A 576 -28.26 -7.13 11.94
C ASP A 576 -27.88 -5.91 11.07
N SER A 577 -28.02 -4.70 11.61
CA SER A 577 -27.81 -3.41 10.94
C SER A 577 -26.49 -2.77 11.37
N GLY A 578 -25.36 -3.39 11.03
CA GLY A 578 -24.01 -2.81 11.19
C GLY A 578 -23.19 -3.00 9.90
N PRO A 579 -22.33 -2.02 9.52
CA PRO A 579 -21.59 -2.10 8.26
C PRO A 579 -20.44 -3.10 8.39
N ARG A 580 -20.69 -4.35 7.97
CA ARG A 580 -19.62 -5.31 7.68
C ARG A 580 -19.14 -5.05 6.26
N GLY A 581 -18.35 -3.99 6.09
CA GLY A 581 -17.81 -3.56 4.79
C GLY A 581 -16.71 -4.49 4.31
N GLY A 582 -17.07 -5.41 3.43
CA GLY A 582 -16.14 -6.24 2.67
C GLY A 582 -16.87 -6.86 1.47
N LEU A 583 -16.28 -6.77 0.29
CA LEU A 583 -16.80 -7.34 -0.95
C LEU A 583 -16.96 -8.87 -0.81
N ARG A 584 -18.20 -9.34 -0.65
CA ARG A 584 -18.49 -10.79 -0.59
C ARG A 584 -18.67 -11.31 -2.01
N LEU A 585 -17.65 -11.91 -2.61
CA LEU A 585 -17.80 -12.57 -3.91
C LEU A 585 -18.20 -14.04 -3.73
N THR A 586 -18.94 -14.58 -4.69
CA THR A 586 -19.38 -15.98 -4.72
C THR A 586 -18.22 -16.95 -4.93
N ALA A 587 -18.41 -18.19 -4.47
CA ALA A 587 -17.50 -19.29 -4.80
C ALA A 587 -17.54 -19.57 -6.30
N TRP A 588 -16.39 -19.91 -6.88
CA TRP A 588 -16.28 -20.24 -8.30
C TRP A 588 -16.66 -21.70 -8.54
N ASN A 589 -17.43 -21.98 -9.60
CA ASN A 589 -17.74 -23.36 -9.98
C ASN A 589 -16.49 -24.12 -10.43
N THR A 590 -16.40 -25.40 -10.08
CA THR A 590 -15.33 -26.31 -10.52
C THR A 590 -15.81 -27.22 -11.64
N GLY A 591 -15.63 -26.79 -12.88
CA GLY A 591 -15.64 -27.71 -14.01
C GLY A 591 -14.41 -28.63 -13.93
N SER A 592 -14.59 -29.94 -13.83
CA SER A 592 -13.49 -30.92 -13.78
C SER A 592 -12.86 -31.19 -15.15
N SER A 593 -12.95 -30.25 -16.08
CA SER A 593 -12.65 -30.52 -17.48
C SER A 593 -11.23 -30.12 -17.85
N HIS A 594 -10.53 -31.04 -18.51
CA HIS A 594 -9.26 -30.77 -19.17
C HIS A 594 -9.47 -30.14 -20.55
N ASP A 595 -10.71 -29.76 -20.89
CA ASP A 595 -11.08 -29.14 -22.16
C ASP A 595 -10.94 -27.60 -22.10
N PRO A 596 -10.20 -26.98 -23.03
CA PRO A 596 -10.12 -25.52 -23.16
C PRO A 596 -11.46 -24.78 -23.19
N ASN A 597 -12.49 -25.37 -23.81
CA ASN A 597 -13.80 -24.71 -23.97
C ASN A 597 -14.54 -24.67 -22.63
N ASP A 598 -14.64 -25.80 -21.94
CA ASP A 598 -15.25 -25.88 -20.61
C ASP A 598 -14.57 -24.94 -19.61
N LEU A 599 -13.25 -24.78 -19.70
CA LEU A 599 -12.48 -23.87 -18.85
C LEU A 599 -12.91 -22.41 -19.09
N LEU A 600 -13.00 -21.97 -20.34
CA LEU A 600 -13.42 -20.62 -20.69
C LEU A 600 -14.89 -20.34 -20.39
N VAL A 601 -15.78 -21.31 -20.62
CA VAL A 601 -17.19 -21.22 -20.23
C VAL A 601 -17.30 -21.06 -18.71
N THR A 602 -16.53 -21.83 -17.94
CA THR A 602 -16.48 -21.68 -16.48
C THR A 602 -16.04 -20.28 -16.05
N TYR A 603 -15.04 -19.68 -16.71
CA TYR A 603 -14.64 -18.30 -16.44
C TYR A 603 -15.76 -17.29 -16.74
N LEU A 604 -16.42 -17.41 -17.89
CA LEU A 604 -17.53 -16.54 -18.28
C LEU A 604 -18.71 -16.62 -17.29
N GLU A 605 -19.13 -17.83 -16.94
CA GLU A 605 -20.23 -18.05 -15.98
C GLU A 605 -19.91 -17.47 -14.59
N ASN A 606 -18.69 -17.67 -14.11
CA ASN A 606 -18.27 -17.15 -12.81
C ASN A 606 -18.23 -15.61 -12.81
N TRP A 607 -17.74 -14.97 -13.88
CA TRP A 607 -17.78 -13.51 -13.99
C TRP A 607 -19.21 -12.96 -14.07
N GLN A 608 -20.13 -13.65 -14.73
CA GLN A 608 -21.56 -13.27 -14.72
C GLN A 608 -22.16 -13.36 -13.32
N GLU A 609 -21.84 -14.40 -12.54
CA GLU A 609 -22.35 -14.52 -11.17
C GLU A 609 -21.75 -13.47 -10.23
N GLU A 610 -20.50 -13.08 -10.44
CA GLU A 610 -19.89 -11.96 -9.73
C GLU A 610 -20.58 -10.63 -10.09
N LEU A 611 -20.89 -10.39 -11.37
CA LEU A 611 -21.70 -9.23 -11.79
C LEU A 611 -23.08 -9.23 -11.12
N ARG A 612 -23.78 -10.37 -11.05
CA ARG A 612 -25.05 -10.50 -10.30
C ARG A 612 -24.88 -10.16 -8.82
N THR A 613 -23.73 -10.52 -8.26
CA THR A 613 -23.41 -10.22 -6.86
C THR A 613 -23.19 -8.72 -6.64
N TYR A 614 -22.47 -8.04 -7.53
CA TYR A 614 -22.32 -6.58 -7.47
C TYR A 614 -23.65 -5.85 -7.65
N VAL A 615 -24.50 -6.30 -8.58
CA VAL A 615 -25.88 -5.77 -8.73
C VAL A 615 -26.63 -5.84 -7.40
N ARG A 616 -26.59 -7.00 -6.71
CA ARG A 616 -27.22 -7.18 -5.39
C ARG A 616 -26.59 -6.27 -4.33
N GLN A 617 -25.27 -6.16 -4.28
CA GLN A 617 -24.56 -5.38 -3.26
C GLN A 617 -24.79 -3.88 -3.40
N THR A 618 -24.77 -3.33 -4.62
CA THR A 618 -25.03 -1.90 -4.84
C THR A 618 -26.44 -1.47 -4.39
N SER A 619 -27.39 -2.40 -4.29
CA SER A 619 -28.70 -2.11 -3.69
C SER A 619 -28.69 -2.02 -2.15
N GLN A 620 -27.59 -2.43 -1.50
CA GLN A 620 -27.47 -2.60 -0.04
C GLN A 620 -26.28 -1.85 0.60
N SER A 621 -25.22 -1.57 -0.16
CA SER A 621 -23.94 -1.04 0.32
C SER A 621 -23.29 -0.05 -0.67
N GLU A 622 -22.00 0.26 -0.49
CA GLU A 622 -21.24 1.18 -1.37
C GLU A 622 -21.15 0.68 -2.84
N PRO A 623 -21.05 1.61 -3.82
CA PRO A 623 -20.80 1.31 -5.24
C PRO A 623 -19.53 0.49 -5.48
N CYS A 624 -19.51 -0.33 -6.54
CA CYS A 624 -18.37 -1.17 -6.91
C CYS A 624 -17.98 -0.98 -8.40
N ALA A 625 -18.03 0.24 -8.92
CA ALA A 625 -17.94 0.47 -10.36
C ALA A 625 -16.61 0.04 -10.98
N THR A 626 -15.49 0.17 -10.26
CA THR A 626 -14.18 -0.31 -10.71
C THR A 626 -14.15 -1.84 -10.87
N ALA A 627 -14.69 -2.57 -9.89
CA ALA A 627 -14.77 -4.03 -9.95
C ALA A 627 -15.69 -4.51 -11.09
N VAL A 628 -16.82 -3.83 -11.30
CA VAL A 628 -17.72 -4.10 -12.44
C VAL A 628 -17.01 -3.81 -13.76
N SER A 629 -16.29 -2.69 -13.88
CA SER A 629 -15.48 -2.35 -15.05
C SER A 629 -14.50 -3.46 -15.43
N HIS A 630 -13.77 -4.01 -14.43
CA HIS A 630 -12.83 -5.11 -14.66
C HIS A 630 -13.51 -6.36 -15.24
N ARG A 631 -14.75 -6.69 -14.80
CA ARG A 631 -15.51 -7.82 -15.36
C ARG A 631 -16.01 -7.57 -16.76
N LEU A 632 -16.55 -6.39 -17.03
CA LEU A 632 -17.00 -6.03 -18.36
C LEU A 632 -15.83 -6.07 -19.35
N ARG A 633 -14.66 -5.56 -18.96
CA ARG A 633 -13.44 -5.62 -19.77
C ARG A 633 -13.05 -7.07 -20.09
N ALA A 634 -12.97 -7.94 -19.08
CA ALA A 634 -12.62 -9.35 -19.27
C ALA A 634 -13.60 -10.07 -20.20
N ILE A 635 -14.91 -9.91 -19.97
CA ILE A 635 -15.97 -10.49 -20.79
C ILE A 635 -15.84 -9.99 -22.24
N ASN A 636 -15.70 -8.69 -22.46
CA ASN A 636 -15.58 -8.12 -23.80
C ASN A 636 -14.35 -8.62 -24.54
N SER A 637 -13.19 -8.66 -23.88
CA SER A 637 -11.93 -9.12 -24.48
C SER A 637 -11.97 -10.61 -24.83
N VAL A 638 -12.48 -11.47 -23.93
CA VAL A 638 -12.63 -12.91 -24.22
C VAL A 638 -13.65 -13.13 -25.33
N SER A 639 -14.77 -12.39 -25.30
CA SER A 639 -15.82 -12.49 -26.31
C SER A 639 -15.31 -12.14 -27.71
N LEU A 640 -14.60 -11.01 -27.84
CA LEU A 640 -14.01 -10.61 -29.13
C LEU A 640 -13.04 -11.68 -29.67
N GLN A 641 -12.18 -12.21 -28.80
CA GLN A 641 -11.22 -13.24 -29.20
C GLN A 641 -11.91 -14.51 -29.70
N LEU A 642 -12.93 -14.99 -28.99
CA LEU A 642 -13.66 -16.20 -29.36
C LEU A 642 -14.47 -16.00 -30.65
N LEU A 643 -15.09 -14.83 -30.85
CA LEU A 643 -15.79 -14.50 -32.11
C LEU A 643 -14.83 -14.44 -33.32
N ILE A 644 -13.63 -13.89 -33.13
CA ILE A 644 -12.60 -13.92 -34.18
C ILE A 644 -12.12 -15.36 -34.42
N LEU A 645 -11.90 -16.13 -33.36
CA LEU A 645 -11.42 -17.52 -33.44
C LEU A 645 -12.43 -18.43 -34.15
N ASP A 646 -13.72 -18.34 -33.86
CA ASP A 646 -14.79 -19.10 -34.51
C ASP A 646 -14.71 -19.01 -36.04
N SER A 647 -14.45 -17.80 -36.55
CA SER A 647 -14.32 -17.57 -37.99
C SER A 647 -12.92 -17.87 -38.54
N ALA A 648 -11.86 -17.62 -37.77
CA ALA A 648 -10.46 -17.79 -38.19
C ALA A 648 -9.97 -19.23 -38.11
N VAL A 649 -10.45 -19.99 -37.14
CA VAL A 649 -10.18 -21.40 -36.87
C VAL A 649 -11.54 -22.07 -36.83
N PRO A 650 -12.05 -22.57 -37.97
CA PRO A 650 -13.35 -23.25 -38.02
C PRO A 650 -13.27 -24.60 -37.30
N ASP A 651 -13.23 -24.53 -35.98
CA ASP A 651 -13.31 -25.64 -35.05
C ASP A 651 -14.71 -25.59 -34.44
N PRO A 652 -15.56 -26.61 -34.68
CA PRO A 652 -16.91 -26.63 -34.16
C PRO A 652 -17.00 -26.67 -32.62
N THR A 653 -15.86 -26.68 -31.91
CA THR A 653 -15.81 -26.71 -30.44
C THR A 653 -15.66 -25.34 -29.78
N VAL A 654 -15.34 -24.26 -30.51
CA VAL A 654 -15.26 -22.91 -29.91
C VAL A 654 -16.62 -22.55 -29.28
N PRO A 655 -16.68 -22.09 -28.01
CA PRO A 655 -17.95 -21.88 -27.28
C PRO A 655 -18.64 -20.56 -27.68
N THR A 656 -18.88 -20.38 -28.97
CA THR A 656 -19.43 -19.15 -29.56
C THR A 656 -20.84 -18.85 -29.04
N GLN A 657 -21.68 -19.87 -28.85
CA GLN A 657 -23.03 -19.68 -28.34
C GLN A 657 -23.04 -19.21 -26.87
N ASP A 658 -22.12 -19.71 -26.04
CA ASP A 658 -21.99 -19.31 -24.64
C ASP A 658 -21.54 -17.85 -24.51
N VAL A 659 -20.62 -17.42 -25.37
CA VAL A 659 -20.22 -16.01 -25.50
C VAL A 659 -21.41 -15.12 -25.88
N VAL A 660 -22.19 -15.52 -26.88
CA VAL A 660 -23.38 -14.77 -27.33
C VAL A 660 -24.40 -14.66 -26.20
N ASN A 661 -24.68 -15.76 -25.49
CA ASN A 661 -25.57 -15.75 -24.34
C ASN A 661 -25.05 -14.84 -23.23
N CYS A 662 -23.75 -14.89 -22.94
CA CYS A 662 -23.13 -14.06 -21.93
C CYS A 662 -23.25 -12.56 -22.25
N LEU A 663 -22.97 -12.16 -23.49
CA LEU A 663 -23.14 -10.77 -23.94
C LEU A 663 -24.61 -10.33 -23.91
N HIS A 664 -25.54 -11.22 -24.22
CA HIS A 664 -26.96 -10.94 -24.07
C HIS A 664 -27.32 -10.66 -22.60
N ASP A 665 -27.01 -11.56 -21.68
CA ASP A 665 -27.29 -11.39 -20.25
C ASP A 665 -26.70 -10.09 -19.68
N VAL A 666 -25.46 -9.76 -20.07
CA VAL A 666 -24.73 -8.60 -19.53
C VAL A 666 -25.27 -7.28 -20.09
N TYR A 667 -25.59 -7.22 -21.38
CA TYR A 667 -25.89 -5.95 -22.07
C TYR A 667 -27.30 -5.83 -22.62
N THR A 668 -27.88 -6.89 -23.19
CA THR A 668 -29.06 -6.75 -24.06
C THR A 668 -30.27 -7.60 -23.70
N ASP A 669 -30.23 -8.33 -22.58
CA ASP A 669 -31.35 -9.13 -22.09
C ASP A 669 -32.62 -8.28 -21.88
N ARG A 670 -33.78 -8.90 -22.12
CA ARG A 670 -35.07 -8.22 -22.19
C ARG A 670 -36.17 -8.98 -21.50
N SER A 671 -36.99 -8.25 -20.76
CA SER A 671 -38.27 -8.71 -20.24
C SER A 671 -39.36 -7.68 -20.55
N GLU A 672 -40.52 -8.15 -21.02
CA GLU A 672 -41.66 -7.29 -21.39
C GLU A 672 -41.32 -6.13 -22.35
N GLY A 673 -40.31 -6.32 -23.21
CA GLY A 673 -39.86 -5.33 -24.18
C GLY A 673 -38.92 -4.25 -23.63
N ARG A 674 -38.54 -4.31 -22.35
CA ARG A 674 -37.53 -3.44 -21.72
C ARG A 674 -36.22 -4.18 -21.54
N VAL A 675 -35.10 -3.46 -21.66
CA VAL A 675 -33.79 -3.99 -21.30
C VAL A 675 -33.78 -4.27 -19.79
N GLN A 676 -33.37 -5.48 -19.41
CA GLN A 676 -33.20 -5.93 -18.02
C GLN A 676 -31.86 -6.65 -17.83
N SER A 677 -30.87 -6.29 -18.63
CA SER A 677 -29.53 -6.84 -18.54
C SER A 677 -28.85 -6.54 -17.20
N LEU A 678 -27.80 -7.29 -16.86
CA LEU A 678 -27.07 -7.09 -15.60
C LEU A 678 -26.56 -5.66 -15.46
N LEU A 679 -26.07 -5.07 -16.56
CA LEU A 679 -25.61 -3.68 -16.55
C LEU A 679 -26.76 -2.69 -16.36
N GLU A 680 -27.93 -2.93 -16.94
CA GLU A 680 -29.11 -2.07 -16.72
C GLU A 680 -29.51 -2.06 -15.24
N GLN A 681 -29.59 -3.24 -14.63
CA GLN A 681 -29.94 -3.39 -13.22
C GLN A 681 -28.89 -2.74 -12.31
N TYR A 682 -27.60 -2.87 -12.65
CA TYR A 682 -26.52 -2.22 -11.93
C TYR A 682 -26.64 -0.68 -11.99
N LEU A 683 -26.83 -0.12 -13.20
CA LEU A 683 -27.03 1.31 -13.39
C LEU A 683 -28.27 1.81 -12.64
N TYR A 684 -29.37 1.06 -12.70
CA TYR A 684 -30.59 1.37 -11.96
C TYR A 684 -30.33 1.46 -10.45
N ASN A 685 -29.61 0.48 -9.89
CA ASN A 685 -29.26 0.44 -8.46
C ASN A 685 -28.29 1.57 -8.06
N LEU A 686 -27.27 1.86 -8.86
CA LEU A 686 -26.35 3.00 -8.63
C LEU A 686 -27.10 4.33 -8.54
N LYS A 687 -28.11 4.50 -9.41
CA LYS A 687 -28.96 5.69 -9.44
C LYS A 687 -30.07 5.65 -8.38
N LEU A 688 -30.15 4.59 -7.58
CA LEU A 688 -31.21 4.33 -6.60
C LEU A 688 -32.63 4.40 -7.20
N GLY A 689 -32.77 4.08 -8.49
CA GLY A 689 -34.03 4.20 -9.23
C GLY A 689 -34.57 5.63 -9.35
N LYS A 690 -33.74 6.65 -9.11
CA LYS A 690 -34.12 8.07 -9.21
C LYS A 690 -34.13 8.57 -10.65
N SER A 691 -34.82 9.68 -10.88
CA SER A 691 -34.76 10.37 -12.17
C SER A 691 -33.37 10.98 -12.38
N PRO A 692 -32.88 11.10 -13.63
CA PRO A 692 -31.52 11.62 -13.90
C PRO A 692 -31.21 13.00 -13.26
N SER A 693 -32.20 13.88 -13.13
CA SER A 693 -32.06 15.19 -12.46
C SER A 693 -31.88 15.13 -10.94
N GLU A 694 -32.11 13.97 -10.31
CA GLU A 694 -32.07 13.75 -8.87
C GLU A 694 -30.83 12.93 -8.43
N VAL A 695 -30.02 12.53 -9.41
CA VAL A 695 -28.79 11.75 -9.21
C VAL A 695 -27.59 12.71 -9.14
N PRO A 696 -26.71 12.59 -8.12
CA PRO A 696 -25.50 13.40 -8.01
C PRO A 696 -24.58 13.30 -9.24
N GLU A 697 -23.91 14.41 -9.60
CA GLU A 697 -23.02 14.48 -10.76
C GLU A 697 -21.81 13.54 -10.62
N GLU A 698 -21.37 13.29 -9.39
CA GLU A 698 -20.29 12.36 -9.06
C GLU A 698 -20.60 10.92 -9.47
N ILE A 699 -21.85 10.48 -9.34
CA ILE A 699 -22.28 9.13 -9.75
C ILE A 699 -22.21 9.02 -11.28
N PHE A 700 -22.62 10.06 -12.01
CA PHE A 700 -22.48 10.05 -13.48
C PHE A 700 -21.04 10.09 -13.92
N LYS A 701 -20.16 10.82 -13.21
CA LYS A 701 -18.72 10.79 -13.47
C LYS A 701 -18.15 9.39 -13.28
N GLU A 702 -18.56 8.69 -12.22
CA GLU A 702 -18.15 7.31 -11.97
C GLU A 702 -18.63 6.35 -13.07
N ILE A 703 -19.90 6.46 -13.49
CA ILE A 703 -20.47 5.66 -14.58
C ILE A 703 -19.73 5.94 -15.90
N GLN A 704 -19.47 7.20 -16.22
CA GLN A 704 -18.84 7.60 -17.48
C GLN A 704 -17.35 7.26 -17.54
N SER A 705 -16.66 7.24 -16.40
CA SER A 705 -15.24 6.86 -16.35
C SER A 705 -15.04 5.34 -16.35
N ASN A 706 -15.90 4.59 -15.66
CA ASN A 706 -15.69 3.15 -15.45
C ASN A 706 -16.52 2.25 -16.39
N LEU A 707 -17.76 2.63 -16.71
CA LEU A 707 -18.71 1.72 -17.35
C LEU A 707 -18.94 2.05 -18.83
N LEU A 708 -19.05 3.34 -19.17
CA LEU A 708 -19.33 3.79 -20.53
C LEU A 708 -18.30 3.31 -21.58
N PRO A 709 -16.97 3.32 -21.33
CA PRO A 709 -16.00 2.82 -22.30
C PRO A 709 -16.22 1.33 -22.62
N ASN A 710 -16.47 0.51 -21.60
CA ASN A 710 -16.73 -0.92 -21.76
C ASN A 710 -18.05 -1.18 -22.50
N LEU A 711 -19.10 -0.40 -22.22
CA LEU A 711 -20.38 -0.47 -22.91
C LEU A 711 -20.25 -0.12 -24.40
N LEU A 712 -19.54 0.97 -24.71
CA LEU A 712 -19.28 1.39 -26.09
C LEU A 712 -18.49 0.31 -26.83
N PHE A 713 -17.44 -0.24 -26.22
CA PHE A 713 -16.65 -1.29 -26.85
C PHE A 713 -17.47 -2.56 -27.10
N ALA A 714 -18.30 -3.00 -26.15
CA ALA A 714 -19.22 -4.12 -26.34
C ALA A 714 -20.19 -3.89 -27.51
N ALA A 715 -20.79 -2.69 -27.60
CA ALA A 715 -21.66 -2.32 -28.71
C ALA A 715 -20.94 -2.41 -30.06
N ILE A 716 -19.68 -1.95 -30.15
CA ILE A 716 -18.86 -2.05 -31.36
C ILE A 716 -18.60 -3.52 -31.72
N VAL A 717 -18.20 -4.34 -30.75
CA VAL A 717 -17.89 -5.77 -30.98
C VAL A 717 -19.13 -6.51 -31.48
N MET A 718 -20.29 -6.30 -30.86
CA MET A 718 -21.53 -6.97 -31.24
C MET A 718 -22.07 -6.48 -32.59
N ASP A 719 -21.99 -5.18 -32.88
CA ASP A 719 -22.33 -4.62 -34.20
C ASP A 719 -21.38 -5.13 -35.29
N ALA A 720 -20.12 -5.40 -34.97
CA ALA A 720 -19.09 -5.79 -35.93
C ALA A 720 -19.07 -7.29 -36.27
N HIS A 721 -19.49 -8.16 -35.34
CA HIS A 721 -19.31 -9.62 -35.43
C HIS A 721 -20.59 -10.44 -35.30
N LEU A 722 -21.66 -9.87 -34.75
CA LEU A 722 -22.92 -10.60 -34.50
C LEU A 722 -24.11 -10.04 -35.31
N ALA A 723 -23.97 -8.83 -35.84
CA ALA A 723 -24.91 -8.24 -36.79
C ALA A 723 -24.25 -8.14 -38.18
N ASP A 724 -24.76 -8.91 -39.15
CA ASP A 724 -24.29 -8.85 -40.54
C ASP A 724 -24.75 -7.56 -41.24
N ASP A 725 -25.91 -7.01 -40.82
CA ASP A 725 -26.46 -5.77 -41.33
C ASP A 725 -27.31 -4.99 -40.29
N VAL A 726 -27.76 -3.82 -40.70
CA VAL A 726 -28.58 -2.92 -39.88
C VAL A 726 -29.90 -3.57 -39.44
N ASP A 727 -30.55 -4.35 -40.30
CA ASP A 727 -31.83 -5.00 -39.98
C ASP A 727 -31.64 -6.07 -38.91
N GLN A 728 -30.59 -6.89 -39.03
CA GLN A 728 -30.23 -7.89 -38.04
C GLN A 728 -29.85 -7.27 -36.69
N TYR A 729 -29.06 -6.19 -36.67
CA TYR A 729 -28.72 -5.48 -35.43
C TYR A 729 -29.98 -5.10 -34.63
N HIS A 730 -30.97 -4.51 -35.29
CA HIS A 730 -32.18 -4.04 -34.60
C HIS A 730 -33.12 -5.17 -34.23
N LYS A 731 -33.18 -6.24 -35.03
CA LYS A 731 -33.90 -7.47 -34.68
C LYS A 731 -33.33 -8.15 -33.45
N GLN A 732 -32.01 -8.19 -33.31
CA GLN A 732 -31.34 -8.85 -32.20
C GLN A 732 -31.31 -7.97 -30.94
N TYR A 733 -31.00 -6.68 -31.06
CA TYR A 733 -30.71 -5.83 -29.90
C TYR A 733 -31.79 -4.79 -29.58
N GLY A 734 -32.68 -4.46 -30.52
CA GLY A 734 -33.86 -3.62 -30.27
C GLY A 734 -33.58 -2.24 -29.65
N TRP A 735 -32.43 -1.63 -29.94
CA TRP A 735 -31.91 -0.40 -29.32
C TRP A 735 -31.42 -0.53 -27.84
N ALA A 736 -31.01 -1.72 -27.42
CA ALA A 736 -30.58 -1.96 -26.04
C ALA A 736 -29.33 -1.16 -25.66
N PHE A 737 -28.32 -1.14 -26.54
CA PHE A 737 -27.10 -0.38 -26.32
C PHE A 737 -27.36 1.12 -26.24
N GLU A 738 -28.18 1.63 -27.16
CA GLU A 738 -28.55 3.04 -27.19
C GLU A 738 -29.33 3.45 -25.94
N GLN A 739 -30.21 2.58 -25.44
CA GLN A 739 -30.86 2.80 -24.15
C GLN A 739 -29.84 2.82 -23.00
N LEU A 740 -28.93 1.85 -22.91
CA LEU A 740 -27.93 1.80 -21.83
C LEU A 740 -27.00 3.02 -21.83
N ILE A 741 -26.59 3.50 -23.01
CA ILE A 741 -25.74 4.69 -23.13
C ILE A 741 -26.48 5.93 -22.63
N ASN A 742 -27.79 6.02 -22.91
CA ASN A 742 -28.62 7.10 -22.40
C ASN A 742 -28.72 7.07 -20.87
N GLU A 743 -28.77 5.86 -20.29
CA GLU A 743 -28.79 5.65 -18.84
C GLU A 743 -27.47 6.05 -18.15
N CYS A 744 -26.38 6.24 -18.91
CA CYS A 744 -25.09 6.73 -18.41
C CYS A 744 -25.00 8.26 -18.32
N CYS A 745 -26.08 9.00 -18.60
CA CYS A 745 -26.05 10.45 -18.70
C CYS A 745 -27.11 11.15 -17.82
N PRO A 746 -26.83 12.34 -17.26
CA PRO A 746 -27.69 13.07 -16.33
C PRO A 746 -29.00 13.61 -16.93
N VAL A 747 -29.16 13.62 -18.26
CA VAL A 747 -30.40 14.09 -18.92
C VAL A 747 -31.10 12.95 -19.68
N GLY A 748 -30.63 11.70 -19.56
CA GLY A 748 -31.27 10.53 -20.18
C GLY A 748 -31.00 10.39 -21.68
N TYR A 749 -29.88 10.94 -22.16
CA TYR A 749 -29.35 10.78 -23.52
C TYR A 749 -27.87 11.21 -23.56
N PRO A 750 -27.09 10.86 -24.59
CA PRO A 750 -25.68 11.23 -24.64
C PRO A 750 -25.61 12.76 -24.73
N SER A 751 -25.02 13.40 -23.72
CA SER A 751 -24.96 14.86 -23.69
C SER A 751 -24.07 15.38 -24.81
N ALA A 752 -24.33 16.61 -25.27
CA ALA A 752 -23.45 17.27 -26.23
C ALA A 752 -21.97 17.31 -25.78
N ARG A 753 -21.71 17.26 -24.47
CA ARG A 753 -20.34 17.17 -23.91
C ARG A 753 -19.60 15.92 -24.40
N LEU A 754 -20.27 14.77 -24.49
CA LEU A 754 -19.65 13.51 -24.97
C LEU A 754 -19.23 13.57 -26.45
N PHE A 755 -19.70 14.57 -27.21
CA PHE A 755 -19.27 14.84 -28.58
C PHE A 755 -18.11 15.83 -28.67
N SER A 756 -17.73 16.46 -27.55
CA SER A 756 -16.58 17.33 -27.51
C SER A 756 -15.32 16.58 -27.93
N SER A 757 -14.41 17.29 -28.59
CA SER A 757 -13.15 16.68 -29.04
C SER A 757 -12.33 16.09 -27.89
N GLU A 758 -12.44 16.68 -26.69
CA GLU A 758 -11.80 16.21 -25.46
C GLU A 758 -12.39 14.90 -24.96
N ASP A 759 -13.72 14.83 -24.76
CA ASP A 759 -14.38 13.60 -24.28
C ASP A 759 -14.30 12.44 -25.27
N LEU A 760 -14.41 12.72 -26.57
CA LEU A 760 -14.22 11.70 -27.60
C LEU A 760 -12.81 11.13 -27.58
N THR A 761 -11.80 11.98 -27.37
CA THR A 761 -10.41 11.53 -27.25
C THR A 761 -10.26 10.69 -25.98
N ARG A 762 -10.75 11.17 -24.83
CA ARG A 762 -10.72 10.45 -23.56
C ARG A 762 -11.37 9.06 -23.66
N LEU A 763 -12.59 8.96 -24.17
CA LEU A 763 -13.28 7.68 -24.34
C LEU A 763 -12.54 6.74 -25.30
N THR A 764 -12.00 7.27 -26.40
CA THR A 764 -11.26 6.46 -27.38
C THR A 764 -9.94 5.96 -26.80
N THR A 765 -9.21 6.80 -26.07
CA THR A 765 -7.97 6.41 -25.37
C THR A 765 -8.27 5.36 -24.32
N GLN A 766 -9.32 5.53 -23.51
CA GLN A 766 -9.72 4.54 -22.51
C GLN A 766 -10.00 3.16 -23.10
N ILE A 767 -10.70 3.10 -24.24
CA ILE A 767 -10.96 1.82 -24.92
C ILE A 767 -9.67 1.28 -25.56
N THR A 768 -8.87 2.14 -26.18
CA THR A 768 -7.60 1.75 -26.82
C THR A 768 -6.67 1.11 -25.81
N ASP A 769 -6.31 1.81 -24.75
CA ASP A 769 -5.40 1.32 -23.70
C ASP A 769 -5.94 0.03 -23.05
N ALA A 770 -7.26 -0.08 -22.88
CA ALA A 770 -7.88 -1.28 -22.34
C ALA A 770 -7.72 -2.51 -23.26
N THR A 771 -7.48 -2.30 -24.56
CA THR A 771 -7.49 -3.32 -25.60
C THR A 771 -6.18 -3.41 -26.41
N THR A 772 -5.17 -2.60 -26.11
CA THR A 772 -3.91 -2.50 -26.87
C THR A 772 -3.26 -3.86 -27.12
N SER A 773 -2.95 -4.62 -26.06
CA SER A 773 -2.29 -5.93 -26.19
C SER A 773 -3.09 -6.92 -27.05
N LEU A 774 -4.42 -6.88 -26.95
CA LEU A 774 -5.32 -7.70 -27.76
C LEU A 774 -5.24 -7.31 -29.24
N ILE A 775 -5.33 -6.01 -29.54
CA ILE A 775 -5.29 -5.50 -30.92
C ILE A 775 -3.92 -5.79 -31.55
N GLU A 776 -2.83 -5.58 -30.82
CA GLU A 776 -1.47 -5.91 -31.29
C GLU A 776 -1.35 -7.40 -31.66
N THR A 777 -1.89 -8.29 -30.83
CA THR A 777 -1.91 -9.73 -31.12
C THR A 777 -2.69 -10.06 -32.39
N ILE A 778 -3.84 -9.40 -32.59
CA ILE A 778 -4.64 -9.54 -33.81
C ILE A 778 -3.86 -9.05 -35.03
N GLU A 779 -3.25 -7.87 -34.95
CA GLU A 779 -2.53 -7.26 -36.07
C GLU A 779 -1.28 -8.06 -36.47
N ASN A 780 -0.57 -8.61 -35.49
CA ASN A 780 0.61 -9.45 -35.70
C ASN A 780 0.28 -10.83 -36.29
N SER A 781 -0.98 -11.24 -36.28
CA SER A 781 -1.45 -12.48 -36.90
C SER A 781 -2.21 -12.20 -38.19
N ALA A 782 -1.59 -12.49 -39.34
CA ALA A 782 -2.25 -12.34 -40.64
C ALA A 782 -3.56 -13.16 -40.76
N ARG A 783 -3.69 -14.23 -39.97
CA ARG A 783 -4.90 -15.04 -39.85
C ARG A 783 -5.97 -14.27 -39.07
N LEU A 784 -5.70 -13.89 -37.82
CA LEU A 784 -6.69 -13.18 -36.98
C LEU A 784 -7.12 -11.85 -37.60
N ARG A 785 -6.18 -11.08 -38.14
CA ARG A 785 -6.44 -9.81 -38.83
C ARG A 785 -7.41 -9.92 -40.01
N ARG A 786 -7.47 -11.06 -40.70
CA ARG A 786 -8.42 -11.28 -41.81
C ARG A 786 -9.86 -11.39 -41.33
N HIS A 787 -10.04 -11.84 -40.10
CA HIS A 787 -11.32 -12.14 -39.49
C HIS A 787 -11.76 -11.06 -38.48
N ALA A 788 -10.84 -10.21 -38.04
CA ALA A 788 -11.15 -9.02 -37.26
C ALA A 788 -11.77 -7.91 -38.11
N ASN A 789 -12.71 -7.17 -37.52
CA ASN A 789 -13.36 -6.03 -38.16
C ASN A 789 -12.52 -4.75 -37.98
N SER A 790 -12.39 -3.94 -39.04
CA SER A 790 -11.58 -2.72 -39.00
C SER A 790 -12.07 -1.66 -38.01
N ARG A 791 -13.32 -1.73 -37.53
CA ARG A 791 -13.95 -0.72 -36.66
C ARG A 791 -13.22 -0.48 -35.34
N TYR A 792 -12.40 -1.41 -34.86
CA TYR A 792 -11.67 -1.28 -33.59
C TYR A 792 -10.16 -1.53 -33.73
N LEU A 793 -9.65 -1.74 -34.95
CA LEU A 793 -8.22 -2.06 -35.16
C LEU A 793 -7.30 -0.85 -35.13
N SER A 794 -7.83 0.36 -35.31
CA SER A 794 -7.06 1.59 -35.16
C SER A 794 -7.84 2.63 -34.40
N GLU A 795 -7.13 3.51 -33.70
CA GLU A 795 -7.73 4.58 -32.90
C GLU A 795 -8.68 5.45 -33.74
N SER A 796 -8.31 5.77 -34.99
CA SER A 796 -9.17 6.53 -35.90
C SER A 796 -10.48 5.80 -36.22
N ARG A 797 -10.43 4.49 -36.47
CA ARG A 797 -11.63 3.70 -36.78
C ARG A 797 -12.49 3.49 -35.54
N LEU A 798 -11.85 3.29 -34.40
CA LEU A 798 -12.51 3.18 -33.11
C LEU A 798 -13.26 4.46 -32.78
N ARG A 799 -12.62 5.62 -32.97
CA ARG A 799 -13.26 6.93 -32.81
C ARG A 799 -14.46 7.11 -33.74
N GLU A 800 -14.34 6.75 -35.01
CA GLU A 800 -15.48 6.76 -35.96
C GLU A 800 -16.64 5.89 -35.45
N ALA A 801 -16.35 4.70 -34.95
CA ALA A 801 -17.36 3.78 -34.43
C ALA A 801 -18.02 4.28 -33.14
N VAL A 802 -17.26 4.89 -32.22
CA VAL A 802 -17.77 5.53 -31.00
C VAL A 802 -18.73 6.67 -31.37
N VAL A 803 -18.33 7.55 -32.29
CA VAL A 803 -19.18 8.65 -32.77
C VAL A 803 -20.47 8.13 -33.40
N GLU A 804 -20.40 7.06 -34.21
CA GLU A 804 -21.60 6.43 -34.79
C GLU A 804 -22.55 5.91 -33.70
N ILE A 805 -22.03 5.22 -32.68
CA ILE A 805 -22.84 4.69 -31.57
C ILE A 805 -23.49 5.83 -30.76
N LEU A 806 -22.73 6.86 -30.39
CA LEU A 806 -23.29 8.00 -29.65
C LEU A 806 -24.37 8.70 -30.49
N ALA A 807 -24.18 8.83 -31.80
CA ALA A 807 -25.18 9.43 -32.70
C ALA A 807 -26.45 8.57 -32.81
N ARG A 808 -26.32 7.22 -32.83
CA ARG A 808 -27.47 6.31 -32.70
C ARG A 808 -28.22 6.53 -31.38
N SER A 809 -27.49 6.70 -30.29
CA SER A 809 -28.08 6.93 -28.96
C SER A 809 -28.82 8.27 -28.85
N ILE A 810 -28.29 9.35 -29.44
CA ILE A 810 -29.02 10.63 -29.58
C ILE A 810 -30.30 10.44 -30.41
N LEU A 811 -30.19 9.73 -31.53
CA LEU A 811 -31.34 9.49 -32.39
C LEU A 811 -32.44 8.71 -31.66
N TYR A 812 -32.04 7.71 -30.86
CA TYR A 812 -32.93 6.95 -30.02
C TYR A 812 -33.52 7.78 -28.88
N ALA A 813 -32.77 8.72 -28.29
CA ALA A 813 -33.26 9.60 -27.23
C ALA A 813 -34.39 10.51 -27.69
N GLY A 814 -34.24 11.10 -28.88
CA GLY A 814 -35.28 11.89 -29.53
C GLY A 814 -34.95 13.38 -29.68
N PRO A 815 -35.96 14.24 -29.93
CA PRO A 815 -35.74 15.59 -30.44
C PRO A 815 -35.01 16.54 -29.51
N GLU A 816 -35.16 16.37 -28.20
CA GLU A 816 -34.50 17.22 -27.20
C GLU A 816 -32.99 17.01 -27.20
N ALA A 817 -32.54 15.76 -27.36
CA ALA A 817 -31.12 15.43 -27.49
C ALA A 817 -30.47 16.04 -28.74
N ILE A 818 -31.20 16.01 -29.86
CA ILE A 818 -30.73 16.61 -31.12
C ILE A 818 -30.60 18.13 -30.99
N ARG A 819 -31.54 18.78 -30.27
CA ARG A 819 -31.47 20.23 -30.01
C ARG A 819 -30.30 20.57 -29.11
N GLU A 820 -30.05 19.80 -28.06
CA GLU A 820 -28.91 20.05 -27.15
C GLU A 820 -27.58 20.05 -27.91
N VAL A 821 -27.37 19.07 -28.79
CA VAL A 821 -26.16 18.96 -29.62
C VAL A 821 -26.03 20.14 -30.58
N ARG A 822 -27.14 20.55 -31.22
CA ARG A 822 -27.17 21.72 -32.12
C ARG A 822 -26.90 23.03 -31.37
N ASP A 823 -27.48 23.19 -30.18
CA ASP A 823 -27.32 24.37 -29.33
C ASP A 823 -25.89 24.48 -28.75
N ALA A 824 -25.23 23.33 -28.53
CA ALA A 824 -23.81 23.27 -28.16
C ALA A 824 -22.84 23.57 -29.31
N GLY A 825 -23.34 23.67 -30.56
CA GLY A 825 -22.53 23.94 -31.74
C GLY A 825 -21.81 22.72 -32.33
N GLU A 826 -22.15 21.52 -31.87
CA GLU A 826 -21.57 20.26 -32.34
C GLU A 826 -22.21 19.80 -33.66
N SER A 827 -21.46 19.03 -34.46
CA SER A 827 -21.95 18.56 -35.77
C SER A 827 -23.07 17.54 -35.62
N THR A 828 -24.19 17.78 -36.29
CA THR A 828 -25.34 16.85 -36.37
C THR A 828 -25.34 16.00 -37.64
N ASN A 829 -24.35 16.16 -38.52
CA ASN A 829 -24.27 15.48 -39.83
C ASN A 829 -24.33 13.95 -39.71
N THR A 830 -23.63 13.38 -38.72
CA THR A 830 -23.65 11.92 -38.49
C THR A 830 -25.02 11.44 -38.02
N ILE A 831 -25.73 12.25 -37.21
CA ILE A 831 -27.07 11.94 -36.74
C ILE A 831 -28.06 11.96 -37.90
N GLU A 832 -28.00 12.99 -38.76
CA GLU A 832 -28.81 13.10 -39.99
C GLU A 832 -28.54 11.91 -40.93
N HIS A 833 -27.27 11.58 -41.14
CA HIS A 833 -26.89 10.43 -41.97
C HIS A 833 -27.42 9.10 -41.43
N ILE A 834 -27.33 8.88 -40.11
CA ILE A 834 -27.87 7.67 -39.48
C ILE A 834 -29.40 7.66 -39.58
N PHE A 835 -30.06 8.80 -39.42
CA PHE A 835 -31.51 8.92 -39.55
C PHE A 835 -31.98 8.48 -40.93
N ASP A 836 -31.37 9.00 -42.01
CA ASP A 836 -31.73 8.65 -43.39
C ASP A 836 -31.64 7.14 -43.68
N ASN A 837 -30.72 6.44 -42.99
CA ASN A 837 -30.46 5.01 -43.21
C ASN A 837 -31.15 4.08 -42.20
N ARG A 838 -31.56 4.58 -41.02
CA ARG A 838 -32.05 3.74 -39.91
C ARG A 838 -33.41 4.15 -39.35
N ALA A 839 -34.06 5.19 -39.89
CA ALA A 839 -35.32 5.73 -39.38
C ALA A 839 -36.47 4.70 -39.29
N GLU A 840 -36.47 3.65 -40.11
CA GLU A 840 -37.50 2.62 -40.09
C GLU A 840 -37.49 1.75 -38.83
N PHE A 841 -36.34 1.65 -38.15
CA PHE A 841 -36.19 0.88 -36.92
C PHE A 841 -36.52 1.68 -35.66
N LEU A 842 -36.73 3.00 -35.77
CA LEU A 842 -37.14 3.82 -34.65
C LEU A 842 -38.58 3.48 -34.23
N PRO A 843 -38.90 3.50 -32.92
CA PRO A 843 -40.28 3.40 -32.47
C PRO A 843 -41.17 4.43 -33.19
N PRO A 844 -42.36 4.07 -33.71
CA PRO A 844 -43.17 4.94 -34.57
C PRO A 844 -43.53 6.32 -33.96
N GLY A 845 -43.55 6.41 -32.63
CA GLY A 845 -43.72 7.69 -31.90
C GLY A 845 -42.46 8.55 -31.88
N LYS A 846 -41.27 7.93 -31.72
CA LYS A 846 -39.98 8.62 -31.73
C LYS A 846 -39.59 9.08 -33.12
N ARG A 847 -39.83 8.26 -34.16
CA ARG A 847 -39.55 8.61 -35.56
C ARG A 847 -40.18 9.94 -35.98
N ARG A 848 -41.50 10.08 -35.82
CA ARG A 848 -42.23 11.32 -36.18
C ARG A 848 -41.77 12.52 -35.38
N ALA A 849 -41.36 12.32 -34.13
CA ALA A 849 -40.86 13.39 -33.29
C ALA A 849 -39.49 13.88 -33.79
N VAL A 850 -38.58 12.97 -34.13
CA VAL A 850 -37.25 13.30 -34.65
C VAL A 850 -37.33 13.94 -36.04
N GLU A 851 -38.19 13.44 -36.94
CA GLU A 851 -38.47 14.01 -38.27
C GLU A 851 -38.90 15.49 -38.24
N SER A 852 -39.33 16.00 -37.08
CA SER A 852 -39.74 17.40 -36.94
C SER A 852 -38.61 18.38 -36.59
N VAL A 853 -37.40 17.87 -36.30
CA VAL A 853 -36.25 18.65 -35.80
C VAL A 853 -34.97 18.48 -36.63
N LEU A 854 -34.79 17.30 -37.23
CA LEU A 854 -33.88 17.08 -38.36
C LEU A 854 -34.54 17.64 -39.63
#